data_AF-A0A4Q7Z5T7-F1
#
_entry.id   AF-A0A4Q7Z5T7-F1
#
_cell.length_a   1.000
_cell.length_b   1.000
_cell.length_c   1.000
_cell.angle_alpha   90.00
_cell.angle_beta   90.00
_cell.angle_gamma   90.00
#
_symmetry.space_group_name_H-M   'P 1'
#
loop_
_entity.id
_entity.type
_entity.pdbx_description
1 polymer ?
#
loop_
_entity_poly.entity_id
_entity_poly.type
_entity_poly.pdbx_seq_one_letter_code
_entity_poly.pdbx_strand_id
1 'polypeptide(L)'
;MPAYRATQATVLTFATGASWPVTGYRATCPPGMLSLLQDAWEARPGRRKRNGPDSLPTRSLRDLITLIDPEITSVHWDPRHPAWLRARTEIDPDLLLIALSAWASAHVAPQVPDTDWYGRLEGAGQFEWIPEDLDLAQHGLHLNGTANPPAHVFDLLPSLVAEHLTTTDLQLLGHRRDLRLGPTQADGRRALHLGQPEPLIDDDGAAGASVDVLTLHLETVPGVPEVHLHLDLGMTRFATNALDYIPRRGNGDPTASVLLSAKEGFIHRRERPMLLQSSVIIRRRGQDSSWTWQPGVASILARLTHHEPPSLDELRAAPGNAAAQPFAAHIVHSTGMTYRHPNQDGAPPARATHDHPVGHGYQPRDHMEVLTQVARQLEDKGLVPLTPSPKARTRSKTRLPMHLPDSPTYELEVWASSDRTWQGLQTAAADKLGLTPATSTAACASFTGPINLTLHRHDPQDLTAGLPRSTESDPAARRAAYEASEVERTARITRAFPRLAHPIACIVEMEGAAYFSRTHQRDPKTLFKKVLPSLRRNVQGLRPIPPANPNPSKAALAKRFPGTDFATTDIERATSALRDALRQAGHLPKLPAPPGIEGPFELITVWLAPAGERMLVPMLIRQHTHEEPTAQLMTTTGSPTERPMPLTALPEALVAGRGRVPRTARAALAEFLTNALSLDSTANRLLLVRRARTSDKDIWPWLQDSRITFDQLVLPGIDLTAPNADPDRRKPGDQPGLRIIRLRERSDRSAVPRAFGVTQEMVSAGDDTDELIPAMRHGRFSGLVEVGERAFWGINPRPDQNQTPLTLTKFDPAQTANRTWTCSNPTSLEIVPAFLQDGDNPADWAMYVQAQRRLHAHTDIATTWPAIVHLAELMEEYIV
;
A
#
# COMPACT_ATOMS: atom_id res chain seq x y z
N MET A 1 12.48 22.44 13.63
CA MET A 1 13.27 21.36 12.99
C MET A 1 14.54 21.96 12.41
N PRO A 2 15.69 21.25 12.42
CA PRO A 2 16.89 21.71 11.72
C PRO A 2 16.59 21.98 10.24
N ALA A 3 17.17 23.04 9.69
CA ALA A 3 16.97 23.42 8.30
C ALA A 3 17.92 22.61 7.39
N TYR A 4 17.51 21.40 7.04
CA TYR A 4 18.25 20.57 6.08
C TYR A 4 18.20 21.19 4.67
N ARG A 5 19.37 21.36 4.05
CA ARG A 5 19.52 21.92 2.69
C ARG A 5 19.55 20.83 1.61
N ALA A 6 19.86 19.60 1.98
CA ALA A 6 19.93 18.45 1.09
C ALA A 6 19.29 17.22 1.76
N THR A 7 19.03 16.19 0.96
CA THR A 7 18.48 14.92 1.42
C THR A 7 19.25 13.73 0.85
N GLN A 8 19.42 12.69 1.66
CA GLN A 8 19.93 11.38 1.24
C GLN A 8 18.74 10.43 1.09
N ALA A 9 18.59 9.86 -0.10
CA ALA A 9 17.64 8.78 -0.34
C ALA A 9 18.23 7.42 0.04
N THR A 10 17.38 6.48 0.46
CA THR A 10 17.74 5.07 0.68
C THR A 10 17.88 4.33 -0.66
N VAL A 11 18.81 4.81 -1.48
CA VAL A 11 19.03 4.36 -2.86
C VAL A 11 20.52 4.23 -3.11
N LEU A 12 20.90 3.14 -3.79
CA LEU A 12 22.21 2.99 -4.42
C LEU A 12 22.09 3.17 -5.94
N THR A 13 23.15 3.66 -6.55
CA THR A 13 23.33 3.73 -8.00
C THR A 13 24.72 3.22 -8.37
N PHE A 14 24.92 2.85 -9.62
CA PHE A 14 26.26 2.56 -10.12
C PHE A 14 27.06 3.86 -10.28
N ALA A 15 28.31 3.84 -9.83
CA ALA A 15 29.26 4.90 -10.13
C ALA A 15 29.49 4.99 -11.65
N THR A 16 29.78 6.18 -12.15
CA THR A 16 30.03 6.39 -13.58
C THR A 16 31.18 5.50 -14.06
N GLY A 17 30.93 4.68 -15.08
CA GLY A 17 31.92 3.74 -15.62
C GLY A 17 32.10 2.45 -14.81
N ALA A 18 31.28 2.21 -13.78
CA ALA A 18 31.26 0.92 -13.09
C ALA A 18 30.88 -0.21 -14.04
N SER A 19 31.42 -1.40 -13.77
CA SER A 19 31.07 -2.65 -14.44
C SER A 19 30.86 -3.71 -13.36
N TRP A 20 29.81 -4.51 -13.53
CA TRP A 20 29.61 -5.70 -12.71
C TRP A 20 29.36 -6.88 -13.65
N PRO A 21 30.44 -7.52 -14.15
CA PRO A 21 30.33 -8.68 -15.01
C PRO A 21 29.84 -9.89 -14.21
N VAL A 22 28.90 -10.62 -14.80
CA VAL A 22 28.34 -11.86 -14.30
C VAL A 22 28.40 -12.88 -15.43
N THR A 23 29.29 -13.84 -15.27
CA THR A 23 29.39 -15.02 -16.15
C THR A 23 28.55 -16.14 -15.55
N GLY A 24 27.80 -16.83 -16.41
CA GLY A 24 27.02 -17.98 -16.00
C GLY A 24 26.37 -18.67 -17.19
N TYR A 25 25.23 -19.31 -16.92
CA TYR A 25 24.47 -20.07 -17.88
C TYR A 25 22.99 -19.72 -17.76
N ARG A 26 22.28 -19.85 -18.88
CA ARG A 26 20.82 -19.76 -18.93
C ARG A 26 20.22 -21.01 -19.55
N ALA A 27 19.00 -21.34 -19.15
CA ALA A 27 18.23 -22.40 -19.77
C ALA A 27 16.74 -22.01 -19.90
N THR A 28 16.08 -22.52 -20.93
CA THR A 28 14.62 -22.47 -21.11
C THR A 28 14.00 -23.80 -20.68
N CYS A 29 12.71 -23.82 -20.34
CA CYS A 29 12.01 -25.09 -20.14
C CYS A 29 11.93 -25.84 -21.48
N PRO A 30 12.30 -27.14 -21.54
CA PRO A 30 12.21 -27.92 -22.76
C PRO A 30 10.76 -27.93 -23.31
N PRO A 31 10.55 -27.70 -24.62
CA PRO A 31 9.20 -27.58 -25.17
C PRO A 31 8.30 -28.80 -24.92
N GLY A 32 8.86 -30.02 -24.99
CA GLY A 32 8.12 -31.24 -24.72
C GLY A 32 7.66 -31.36 -23.26
N MET A 33 8.54 -31.05 -22.29
CA MET A 33 8.16 -30.97 -20.88
C MET A 33 7.07 -29.94 -20.65
N LEU A 34 7.20 -28.78 -21.28
CA LEU A 34 6.25 -27.68 -21.13
C LEU A 34 4.86 -28.04 -21.69
N SER A 35 4.80 -28.69 -22.85
CA SER A 35 3.55 -29.19 -23.43
C SER A 35 2.88 -30.18 -22.49
N LEU A 36 3.65 -31.17 -22.01
CA LEU A 36 3.15 -32.19 -21.08
C LEU A 36 2.53 -31.57 -19.82
N LEU A 37 3.20 -30.59 -19.22
CA LEU A 37 2.72 -29.89 -18.03
C LEU A 37 1.46 -29.04 -18.32
N GLN A 38 1.39 -28.42 -19.50
CA GLN A 38 0.23 -27.62 -19.92
C GLN A 38 -0.99 -28.49 -20.16
N ASP A 39 -0.84 -29.61 -20.87
CA ASP A 39 -1.92 -30.55 -21.13
C ASP A 39 -2.50 -31.09 -19.82
N ALA A 40 -1.62 -31.42 -18.86
CA ALA A 40 -2.03 -31.88 -17.53
C ALA A 40 -2.73 -30.79 -16.72
N TRP A 41 -2.26 -29.55 -16.81
CA TRP A 41 -2.89 -28.39 -16.20
C TRP A 41 -4.26 -28.11 -16.79
N GLU A 42 -4.43 -28.28 -18.10
CA GLU A 42 -5.69 -28.08 -18.83
C GLU A 42 -6.72 -29.17 -18.54
N ALA A 43 -6.26 -30.41 -18.37
CA ALA A 43 -7.10 -31.54 -18.00
C ALA A 43 -7.59 -31.51 -16.53
N ARG A 44 -7.12 -30.55 -15.71
CA ARG A 44 -7.45 -30.49 -14.29
C ARG A 44 -8.95 -30.24 -14.05
N PRO A 45 -9.65 -31.13 -13.32
CA PRO A 45 -11.07 -30.93 -12.99
C PRO A 45 -11.32 -29.63 -12.23
N GLY A 46 -12.37 -28.89 -12.63
CA GLY A 46 -12.77 -27.65 -11.99
C GLY A 46 -11.92 -26.42 -12.34
N ARG A 47 -10.94 -26.54 -13.25
CA ARG A 47 -10.21 -25.39 -13.77
C ARG A 47 -11.12 -24.55 -14.67
N ARG A 48 -11.19 -23.24 -14.41
CA ARG A 48 -11.86 -22.27 -15.27
C ARG A 48 -10.88 -21.80 -16.34
N LYS A 49 -11.17 -22.03 -17.62
CA LYS A 49 -10.44 -21.40 -18.74
C LYS A 49 -10.48 -19.88 -18.55
N ARG A 50 -9.31 -19.23 -18.43
CA ARG A 50 -9.20 -17.76 -18.40
C ARG A 50 -8.92 -17.27 -19.82
N ASN A 51 -9.45 -16.10 -20.18
CA ASN A 51 -9.09 -15.44 -21.42
C ASN A 51 -7.67 -14.85 -21.26
N GLY A 52 -6.66 -15.53 -21.80
CA GLY A 52 -5.24 -15.15 -21.78
C GLY A 52 -4.34 -16.38 -21.95
N PRO A 53 -3.02 -16.23 -22.18
CA PRO A 53 -2.10 -17.37 -22.18
C PRO A 53 -2.21 -18.07 -20.83
N ASP A 54 -2.69 -19.31 -20.88
CA ASP A 54 -3.03 -20.11 -19.71
C ASP A 54 -1.74 -20.46 -18.97
N SER A 55 -1.39 -19.66 -17.96
CA SER A 55 -0.11 -19.76 -17.25
C SER A 55 -0.14 -20.90 -16.23
N LEU A 56 0.96 -21.65 -16.19
CA LEU A 56 1.22 -22.66 -15.17
C LEU A 56 1.40 -21.98 -13.79
N PRO A 57 1.07 -22.66 -12.67
CA PRO A 57 1.21 -22.11 -11.32
C PRO A 57 2.67 -22.15 -10.82
N THR A 58 3.55 -21.35 -11.44
CA THR A 58 5.01 -21.41 -11.25
C THR A 58 5.53 -20.71 -9.99
N ARG A 59 4.68 -19.98 -9.25
CA ARG A 59 5.12 -19.19 -8.08
C ARG A 59 5.87 -20.04 -7.05
N SER A 60 5.30 -21.17 -6.64
CA SER A 60 5.92 -22.07 -5.66
C SER A 60 7.12 -22.83 -6.23
N LEU A 61 7.13 -23.07 -7.55
CA LEU A 61 8.26 -23.71 -8.22
C LEU A 61 9.49 -22.80 -8.23
N ARG A 62 9.29 -21.50 -8.48
CA ARG A 62 10.37 -20.51 -8.49
C ARG A 62 11.10 -20.42 -7.15
N ASP A 63 10.33 -20.28 -6.06
CA ASP A 63 10.90 -20.15 -4.72
C ASP A 63 11.59 -21.46 -4.29
N LEU A 64 11.09 -22.61 -4.76
CA LEU A 64 11.71 -23.91 -4.54
C LEU A 64 13.01 -24.09 -5.34
N ILE A 65 13.01 -23.88 -6.66
CA ILE A 65 14.20 -24.11 -7.49
C ILE A 65 15.37 -23.22 -7.03
N THR A 66 15.09 -21.96 -6.68
CA THR A 66 16.12 -21.04 -6.15
C THR A 66 16.66 -21.43 -4.77
N LEU A 67 15.97 -22.31 -4.03
CA LEU A 67 16.43 -22.88 -2.77
C LEU A 67 17.31 -24.10 -2.99
N ILE A 68 16.84 -25.04 -3.83
CA ILE A 68 17.43 -26.38 -3.93
C ILE A 68 18.88 -26.28 -4.39
N ASP A 69 19.18 -25.47 -5.40
CA ASP A 69 20.55 -25.32 -5.86
C ASP A 69 21.10 -23.91 -5.60
N PRO A 70 22.19 -23.77 -4.82
CA PRO A 70 22.81 -22.48 -4.56
C PRO A 70 23.49 -21.86 -5.79
N GLU A 71 23.64 -22.57 -6.90
CA GLU A 71 24.19 -21.99 -8.13
C GLU A 71 23.11 -21.31 -8.97
N ILE A 72 21.82 -21.58 -8.73
CA ILE A 72 20.70 -20.92 -9.40
C ILE A 72 20.51 -19.52 -8.83
N THR A 73 20.73 -18.51 -9.67
CA THR A 73 20.67 -17.09 -9.29
C THR A 73 19.30 -16.48 -9.53
N SER A 74 18.59 -16.91 -10.57
CA SER A 74 17.25 -16.42 -10.87
C SER A 74 16.38 -17.45 -11.58
N VAL A 75 15.07 -17.35 -11.34
CA VAL A 75 14.06 -18.14 -12.03
C VAL A 75 12.94 -17.21 -12.49
N HIS A 76 12.76 -17.10 -13.80
CA HIS A 76 11.73 -16.28 -14.43
C HIS A 76 10.35 -16.91 -14.21
N TRP A 77 9.30 -16.09 -14.20
CA TRP A 77 7.94 -16.56 -13.93
C TRP A 77 7.33 -17.37 -15.09
N ASP A 78 7.75 -17.07 -16.33
CA ASP A 78 7.34 -17.78 -17.55
C ASP A 78 8.39 -18.84 -17.94
N PRO A 79 8.03 -20.14 -17.91
CA PRO A 79 8.91 -21.23 -18.36
C PRO A 79 9.30 -21.17 -19.84
N ARG A 80 8.56 -20.41 -20.66
CA ARG A 80 8.87 -20.20 -22.09
C ARG A 80 9.98 -19.19 -22.32
N HIS A 81 10.38 -18.44 -21.30
CA HIS A 81 11.40 -17.42 -21.44
C HIS A 81 12.76 -18.06 -21.78
N PRO A 82 13.54 -17.54 -22.75
CA PRO A 82 14.83 -18.13 -23.13
C PRO A 82 15.84 -18.24 -21.98
N ALA A 83 15.71 -17.36 -20.99
CA ALA A 83 16.41 -17.44 -19.73
C ALA A 83 15.39 -17.68 -18.61
N TRP A 84 14.73 -18.84 -18.65
CA TRP A 84 13.81 -19.23 -17.60
C TRP A 84 14.57 -19.49 -16.30
N LEU A 85 15.68 -20.23 -16.41
CA LEU A 85 16.64 -20.43 -15.33
C LEU A 85 17.91 -19.66 -15.66
N ARG A 86 18.54 -19.08 -14.64
CA ARG A 86 19.94 -18.64 -14.70
C ARG A 86 20.72 -19.23 -13.53
N ALA A 87 21.92 -19.67 -13.83
CA ALA A 87 22.83 -20.26 -12.85
C ALA A 87 24.27 -19.83 -13.10
N ARG A 88 25.13 -19.93 -12.09
CA ARG A 88 26.57 -19.66 -12.21
C ARG A 88 27.30 -20.79 -12.94
N THR A 89 26.79 -22.02 -12.81
CA THR A 89 27.27 -23.21 -13.50
C THR A 89 26.10 -23.95 -14.15
N GLU A 90 26.39 -24.92 -15.01
CA GLU A 90 25.38 -25.89 -15.43
C GLU A 90 24.85 -26.66 -14.21
N ILE A 91 23.53 -26.86 -14.17
CA ILE A 91 22.86 -27.57 -13.08
C ILE A 91 22.54 -28.98 -13.53
N ASP A 92 22.70 -29.93 -12.61
CA ASP A 92 22.31 -31.32 -12.77
C ASP A 92 20.82 -31.42 -13.18
N PRO A 93 20.51 -31.98 -14.37
CA PRO A 93 19.14 -32.16 -14.83
C PRO A 93 18.25 -32.93 -13.84
N ASP A 94 18.81 -33.92 -13.12
CA ASP A 94 18.05 -34.76 -12.20
C ASP A 94 17.43 -33.94 -11.06
N LEU A 95 18.16 -32.95 -10.56
CA LEU A 95 17.70 -32.04 -9.50
C LEU A 95 16.47 -31.24 -9.95
N LEU A 96 16.52 -30.71 -11.16
CA LEU A 96 15.41 -29.96 -11.76
C LEU A 96 14.21 -30.86 -12.06
N LEU A 97 14.45 -32.07 -12.55
CA LEU A 97 13.42 -33.07 -12.83
C LEU A 97 12.71 -33.52 -11.55
N ILE A 98 13.43 -33.73 -10.46
CA ILE A 98 12.85 -34.04 -9.14
C ILE A 98 11.95 -32.91 -8.65
N ALA A 99 12.43 -31.66 -8.70
CA ALA A 99 11.66 -30.49 -8.28
C ALA A 99 10.41 -30.28 -9.13
N LEU A 100 10.54 -30.42 -10.45
CA LEU A 100 9.43 -30.33 -11.40
C LEU A 100 8.41 -31.44 -11.21
N SER A 101 8.86 -32.67 -10.96
CA SER A 101 7.99 -33.82 -10.73
C SER A 101 7.17 -33.64 -9.45
N ALA A 102 7.80 -33.23 -8.36
CA ALA A 102 7.11 -32.96 -7.09
C ALA A 102 6.12 -31.79 -7.23
N TRP A 103 6.49 -30.73 -7.96
CA TRP A 103 5.58 -29.63 -8.28
C TRP A 103 4.42 -30.06 -9.19
N ALA A 104 4.66 -30.90 -10.19
CA ALA A 104 3.62 -31.41 -11.08
C ALA A 104 2.58 -32.22 -10.29
N SER A 105 3.04 -33.17 -9.47
CA SER A 105 2.20 -33.98 -8.60
C SER A 105 1.47 -33.19 -7.52
N ALA A 106 2.06 -32.13 -6.98
CA ALA A 106 1.45 -31.34 -5.91
C ALA A 106 0.49 -30.25 -6.41
N HIS A 107 0.77 -29.69 -7.60
CA HIS A 107 0.17 -28.42 -8.00
C HIS A 107 -0.44 -28.40 -9.40
N VAL A 108 0.20 -29.04 -10.37
CA VAL A 108 -0.28 -29.09 -11.77
C VAL A 108 -1.40 -30.12 -11.92
N ALA A 109 -1.15 -31.34 -11.48
CA ALA A 109 -2.08 -32.46 -11.61
C ALA A 109 -2.25 -33.24 -10.28
N PRO A 110 -2.69 -32.58 -9.20
CA PRO A 110 -2.86 -33.22 -7.89
C PRO A 110 -3.89 -34.35 -7.87
N GLN A 111 -4.76 -34.43 -8.88
CA GLN A 111 -5.74 -35.50 -9.05
C GLN A 111 -5.14 -36.85 -9.47
N VAL A 112 -3.89 -36.88 -9.94
CA VAL A 112 -3.18 -38.10 -10.39
C VAL A 112 -1.80 -38.19 -9.73
N PRO A 113 -1.74 -38.27 -8.39
CA PRO A 113 -0.50 -38.12 -7.62
C PRO A 113 0.51 -39.25 -7.83
N ASP A 114 0.06 -40.41 -8.30
CA ASP A 114 0.88 -41.62 -8.54
C ASP A 114 1.45 -41.71 -9.96
N THR A 115 1.23 -40.67 -10.77
CA THR A 115 1.85 -40.59 -12.10
C THR A 115 3.36 -40.49 -11.93
N ASP A 116 4.11 -41.30 -12.67
CA ASP A 116 5.55 -41.15 -12.82
C ASP A 116 5.88 -39.89 -13.64
N TRP A 117 5.83 -38.74 -12.97
CA TRP A 117 6.16 -37.45 -13.57
C TRP A 117 7.64 -37.36 -13.93
N TYR A 118 8.52 -38.03 -13.20
CA TYR A 118 9.95 -38.01 -13.44
C TYR A 118 10.27 -38.62 -14.81
N GLY A 119 9.90 -39.90 -15.01
CA GLY A 119 10.18 -40.59 -16.27
C GLY A 119 9.48 -39.93 -17.46
N ARG A 120 8.30 -39.34 -17.25
CA ARG A 120 7.60 -38.59 -18.31
C ARG A 120 8.29 -37.27 -18.67
N LEU A 121 8.79 -36.52 -17.69
CA LEU A 121 9.50 -35.27 -17.94
C LEU A 121 10.86 -35.54 -18.58
N GLU A 122 11.61 -36.52 -18.05
CA GLU A 122 12.88 -37.00 -18.62
C GLU A 122 12.71 -37.42 -20.08
N GLY A 123 11.69 -38.23 -20.39
CA GLY A 123 11.40 -38.65 -21.76
C GLY A 123 10.89 -37.53 -22.69
N ALA A 124 10.48 -36.38 -22.15
CA ALA A 124 9.92 -35.27 -22.92
C ALA A 124 10.96 -34.19 -23.32
N GLY A 125 12.20 -34.28 -22.83
CA GLY A 125 13.29 -33.40 -23.26
C GLY A 125 14.42 -33.29 -22.24
N GLN A 126 15.43 -32.48 -22.55
CA GLN A 126 16.56 -32.18 -21.67
C GLN A 126 16.81 -30.67 -21.61
N PHE A 127 17.34 -30.20 -20.48
CA PHE A 127 17.75 -28.81 -20.33
C PHE A 127 19.04 -28.55 -21.12
N GLU A 128 19.00 -27.53 -21.97
CA GLU A 128 20.18 -27.02 -22.66
C GLU A 128 20.66 -25.76 -21.94
N TRP A 129 21.85 -25.84 -21.34
CA TRP A 129 22.51 -24.72 -20.67
C TRP A 129 23.39 -23.97 -21.66
N ILE A 130 23.07 -22.69 -21.86
CA ILE A 130 23.76 -21.81 -22.80
C ILE A 130 24.60 -20.82 -21.98
N PRO A 131 25.93 -20.74 -22.18
CA PRO A 131 26.77 -19.72 -21.55
C PRO A 131 26.24 -18.30 -21.82
N GLU A 132 26.24 -17.45 -20.79
CA GLU A 132 25.78 -16.07 -20.85
C GLU A 132 26.74 -15.19 -20.02
N ASP A 133 27.26 -14.13 -20.65
CA ASP A 133 28.01 -13.06 -19.98
C ASP A 133 27.15 -11.80 -19.96
N LEU A 134 26.89 -11.28 -18.77
CA LEU A 134 26.08 -10.09 -18.54
C LEU A 134 26.89 -9.03 -17.79
N ASP A 135 26.62 -7.75 -18.04
CA ASP A 135 27.08 -6.67 -17.17
C ASP A 135 25.87 -5.98 -16.56
N LEU A 136 25.75 -6.03 -15.23
CA LEU A 136 24.60 -5.47 -14.51
C LEU A 136 24.65 -3.95 -14.36
N ALA A 137 25.83 -3.34 -14.55
CA ALA A 137 26.00 -1.90 -14.44
C ALA A 137 25.70 -1.18 -15.76
N GLN A 138 26.00 -1.84 -16.89
CA GLN A 138 25.81 -1.25 -18.21
C GLN A 138 24.34 -1.24 -18.63
N HIS A 139 23.88 -0.08 -19.09
CA HIS A 139 22.55 0.09 -19.64
C HIS A 139 22.53 1.23 -20.66
N GLY A 140 21.57 1.16 -21.58
CA GLY A 140 21.31 2.28 -22.51
C GLY A 140 20.46 3.36 -21.86
N LEU A 141 20.14 4.39 -22.63
CA LEU A 141 19.15 5.40 -22.27
C LEU A 141 17.96 5.31 -23.23
N HIS A 142 16.77 5.59 -22.70
CA HIS A 142 15.62 5.94 -23.53
C HIS A 142 15.80 7.34 -24.13
N LEU A 143 15.02 7.67 -25.16
CA LEU A 143 15.10 8.96 -25.85
C LEU A 143 14.87 10.17 -24.93
N ASN A 144 14.14 9.97 -23.82
CA ASN A 144 13.87 11.00 -22.83
C ASN A 144 14.96 11.13 -21.74
N GLY A 145 16.08 10.40 -21.86
CA GLY A 145 17.16 10.39 -20.88
C GLY A 145 16.94 9.46 -19.68
N THR A 146 15.80 8.77 -19.59
CA THR A 146 15.57 7.75 -18.56
C THR A 146 16.48 6.54 -18.78
N ALA A 147 17.02 5.98 -17.70
CA ALA A 147 17.74 4.71 -17.72
C ALA A 147 16.94 3.60 -18.45
N ASN A 148 17.58 2.87 -19.37
CA ASN A 148 17.02 1.73 -20.10
C ASN A 148 17.80 0.44 -19.78
N PRO A 149 17.75 -0.06 -18.53
CA PRO A 149 18.38 -1.32 -18.19
C PRO A 149 17.66 -2.49 -18.87
N PRO A 150 18.41 -3.48 -19.39
CA PRO A 150 17.84 -4.73 -19.87
C PRO A 150 16.97 -5.41 -18.81
N ALA A 151 15.96 -6.16 -19.24
CA ALA A 151 15.02 -6.83 -18.34
C ALA A 151 15.70 -7.72 -17.27
N HIS A 152 16.79 -8.38 -17.63
CA HIS A 152 17.53 -9.25 -16.72
C HIS A 152 18.14 -8.48 -15.52
N VAL A 153 18.42 -7.18 -15.65
CA VAL A 153 18.99 -6.38 -14.56
C VAL A 153 17.96 -6.24 -13.42
N PHE A 154 16.68 -6.04 -13.75
CA PHE A 154 15.59 -6.00 -12.76
C PHE A 154 15.44 -7.32 -12.00
N ASP A 155 15.64 -8.45 -12.68
CA ASP A 155 15.49 -9.78 -12.09
C ASP A 155 16.72 -10.22 -11.28
N LEU A 156 17.93 -9.89 -11.76
CA LEU A 156 19.19 -10.39 -11.22
C LEU A 156 19.77 -9.49 -10.14
N LEU A 157 19.85 -8.17 -10.37
CA LEU A 157 20.64 -7.29 -9.50
C LEU A 157 20.15 -7.29 -8.04
N PRO A 158 18.84 -7.20 -7.73
CA PRO A 158 18.38 -7.31 -6.35
C PRO A 158 18.72 -8.66 -5.69
N SER A 159 18.66 -9.75 -6.46
CA SER A 159 18.95 -11.10 -5.97
C SER A 159 20.44 -11.29 -5.70
N LEU A 160 21.30 -10.87 -6.63
CA LEU A 160 22.75 -10.98 -6.50
C LEU A 160 23.31 -10.05 -5.42
N VAL A 161 22.74 -8.86 -5.23
CA VAL A 161 23.07 -8.01 -4.08
C VAL A 161 22.70 -8.71 -2.77
N ALA A 162 21.48 -9.27 -2.66
CA ALA A 162 21.09 -9.99 -1.45
C ALA A 162 22.02 -11.18 -1.15
N GLU A 163 22.41 -11.93 -2.19
CA GLU A 163 23.37 -13.04 -2.08
C GLU A 163 24.74 -12.55 -1.59
N HIS A 164 25.28 -11.50 -2.21
CA HIS A 164 26.57 -10.93 -1.83
C HIS A 164 26.58 -10.47 -0.37
N LEU A 165 25.54 -9.77 0.07
CA LEU A 165 25.40 -9.35 1.47
C LEU A 165 25.36 -10.56 2.42
N THR A 166 24.66 -11.63 2.03
CA THR A 166 24.59 -12.86 2.82
C THR A 166 25.96 -13.52 2.99
N THR A 167 26.84 -13.40 1.99
CA THR A 167 28.20 -13.97 2.04
C THR A 167 29.25 -13.08 2.72
N THR A 168 29.00 -11.77 2.84
CA THR A 168 29.99 -10.77 3.30
C THR A 168 29.74 -10.28 4.72
N ASP A 169 28.84 -10.92 5.47
CA ASP A 169 28.57 -10.68 6.90
C ASP A 169 28.24 -9.22 7.23
N LEU A 170 27.08 -8.73 6.74
CA LEU A 170 26.56 -7.40 7.07
C LEU A 170 26.56 -7.13 8.58
N GLN A 171 27.21 -6.03 8.97
CA GLN A 171 27.21 -5.52 10.34
C GLN A 171 26.35 -4.27 10.43
N LEU A 172 25.50 -4.20 11.45
CA LEU A 172 24.69 -3.01 11.77
C LEU A 172 24.99 -2.60 13.21
N LEU A 173 25.42 -1.36 13.41
CA LEU A 173 25.91 -0.85 14.70
C LEU A 173 27.04 -1.73 15.29
N GLY A 174 27.91 -2.27 14.44
CA GLY A 174 29.00 -3.16 14.86
C GLY A 174 28.57 -4.60 15.21
N HIS A 175 27.27 -4.93 15.11
CA HIS A 175 26.76 -6.28 15.34
C HIS A 175 26.56 -7.02 14.03
N ARG A 176 27.21 -8.19 13.87
CA ARG A 176 27.00 -9.11 12.75
C ARG A 176 25.55 -9.60 12.72
N ARG A 177 24.96 -9.65 11.52
CA ARG A 177 23.62 -10.18 11.28
C ARG A 177 23.67 -11.51 10.55
N ASP A 178 22.90 -12.48 11.03
CA ASP A 178 22.69 -13.77 10.36
C ASP A 178 21.67 -13.60 9.23
N LEU A 179 22.16 -13.26 8.03
CA LEU A 179 21.31 -12.90 6.90
C LEU A 179 20.68 -14.13 6.27
N ARG A 180 19.38 -14.02 5.93
CA ARG A 180 18.63 -15.06 5.23
C ARG A 180 17.88 -14.49 4.04
N LEU A 181 18.00 -15.17 2.93
CA LEU A 181 17.31 -14.81 1.70
C LEU A 181 15.80 -15.10 1.85
N GLY A 182 14.97 -14.09 1.59
CA GLY A 182 13.52 -14.23 1.54
C GLY A 182 13.02 -14.58 0.13
N PRO A 183 11.70 -14.76 -0.05
CA PRO A 183 11.12 -15.08 -1.36
C PRO A 183 11.35 -13.94 -2.36
N THR A 184 11.67 -14.28 -3.61
CA THR A 184 11.71 -13.32 -4.73
C THR A 184 10.28 -12.99 -5.16
N GLN A 185 9.99 -11.76 -5.56
CA GLN A 185 8.69 -11.39 -6.13
C GLN A 185 8.71 -11.49 -7.66
N ALA A 186 7.53 -11.47 -8.29
CA ALA A 186 7.43 -11.61 -9.75
C ALA A 186 8.02 -10.43 -10.53
N ASP A 187 8.22 -9.29 -9.87
CA ASP A 187 8.82 -8.07 -10.41
C ASP A 187 10.28 -7.89 -9.98
N GLY A 188 11.01 -8.99 -9.72
CA GLY A 188 12.45 -8.98 -9.42
C GLY A 188 12.82 -8.58 -8.00
N ARG A 189 11.86 -8.14 -7.17
CA ARG A 189 12.14 -7.73 -5.78
C ARG A 189 12.67 -8.90 -4.96
N ARG A 190 13.67 -8.64 -4.13
CA ARG A 190 14.25 -9.63 -3.21
C ARG A 190 14.15 -9.15 -1.78
N ALA A 191 13.60 -9.97 -0.90
CA ALA A 191 13.65 -9.74 0.55
C ALA A 191 14.94 -10.36 1.12
N LEU A 192 15.55 -9.66 2.09
CA LEU A 192 16.68 -10.12 2.88
C LEU A 192 16.32 -9.93 4.35
N HIS A 193 16.21 -11.03 5.09
CA HIS A 193 15.93 -11.03 6.52
C HIS A 193 17.24 -10.84 7.28
N LEU A 194 17.27 -9.87 8.20
CA LEU A 194 18.49 -9.41 8.87
C LEU A 194 18.68 -10.12 10.23
N GLY A 195 18.50 -11.43 10.27
CA GLY A 195 18.62 -12.23 11.50
C GLY A 195 17.58 -13.34 11.62
N GLN A 196 17.52 -13.95 12.81
CA GLN A 196 16.42 -14.81 13.23
C GLN A 196 15.24 -13.98 13.75
N PRO A 197 14.01 -14.53 13.73
CA PRO A 197 12.91 -13.96 14.51
C PRO A 197 13.28 -13.84 16.00
N GLU A 198 13.31 -12.61 16.51
CA GLU A 198 13.60 -12.31 17.91
C GLU A 198 12.29 -12.21 18.70
N PRO A 199 12.11 -12.98 19.78
CA PRO A 199 10.94 -12.89 20.64
C PRO A 199 10.96 -11.59 21.46
N LEU A 200 9.79 -11.03 21.71
CA LEU A 200 9.56 -9.86 22.56
C LEU A 200 8.30 -10.09 23.40
N ILE A 201 8.39 -9.78 24.68
CA ILE A 201 7.26 -9.67 25.60
C ILE A 201 7.26 -8.24 26.12
N ASP A 202 6.13 -7.55 26.02
CA ASP A 202 5.98 -6.20 26.57
C ASP A 202 5.57 -6.21 28.05
N ASP A 203 5.49 -5.02 28.65
CA ASP A 203 5.16 -4.85 30.07
C ASP A 203 3.75 -5.36 30.43
N ASP A 204 2.84 -5.41 29.45
CA ASP A 204 1.47 -5.91 29.59
C ASP A 204 1.38 -7.44 29.37
N GLY A 205 2.51 -8.10 29.14
CA GLY A 205 2.61 -9.55 28.90
C GLY A 205 2.17 -9.98 27.50
N ALA A 206 2.01 -9.05 26.55
CA ALA A 206 1.79 -9.38 25.15
C ALA A 206 3.08 -9.92 24.54
N ALA A 207 3.02 -11.11 23.97
CA ALA A 207 4.18 -11.76 23.34
C ALA A 207 4.06 -11.76 21.81
N GLY A 208 5.20 -11.61 21.14
CA GLY A 208 5.35 -11.72 19.69
C GLY A 208 6.80 -11.97 19.32
N ALA A 209 7.08 -12.14 18.03
CA ALA A 209 8.45 -12.16 17.52
C ALA A 209 8.59 -11.27 16.29
N SER A 210 9.79 -10.81 15.99
CA SER A 210 10.02 -10.00 14.79
C SER A 210 11.41 -10.18 14.23
N VAL A 211 11.54 -9.94 12.92
CA VAL A 211 12.82 -9.85 12.23
C VAL A 211 12.84 -8.62 11.36
N ASP A 212 13.97 -7.95 11.30
CA ASP A 212 14.19 -6.81 10.43
C ASP A 212 14.34 -7.33 8.98
N VAL A 213 13.78 -6.59 8.01
CA VAL A 213 13.77 -7.02 6.61
C VAL A 213 14.22 -5.87 5.73
N LEU A 214 15.19 -6.13 4.86
CA LEU A 214 15.57 -5.25 3.77
C LEU A 214 14.93 -5.77 2.49
N THR A 215 14.13 -4.96 1.81
CA THR A 215 13.63 -5.27 0.46
C THR A 215 14.45 -4.51 -0.56
N LEU A 216 14.99 -5.23 -1.53
CA LEU A 216 15.81 -4.73 -2.63
C LEU A 216 14.99 -4.77 -3.91
N HIS A 217 14.97 -3.67 -4.66
CA HIS A 217 14.34 -3.61 -5.98
C HIS A 217 14.85 -2.44 -6.79
N LEU A 218 14.68 -2.50 -8.11
CA LEU A 218 15.07 -1.42 -9.00
C LEU A 218 13.89 -0.56 -9.40
N GLU A 219 14.15 0.73 -9.55
CA GLU A 219 13.22 1.70 -10.13
C GLU A 219 13.96 2.60 -11.11
N THR A 220 13.24 3.12 -12.09
CA THR A 220 13.71 4.20 -12.96
C THR A 220 12.88 5.47 -12.71
N VAL A 221 13.48 6.62 -12.98
CA VAL A 221 12.84 7.94 -12.83
C VAL A 221 12.88 8.66 -14.18
N PRO A 222 11.77 9.29 -14.63
CA PRO A 222 11.75 10.02 -15.89
C PRO A 222 12.87 11.06 -16.02
N GLY A 223 13.64 10.96 -17.12
CA GLY A 223 14.72 11.90 -17.41
C GLY A 223 15.95 11.77 -16.51
N VAL A 224 16.05 10.70 -15.73
CA VAL A 224 17.20 10.39 -14.88
C VAL A 224 17.97 9.22 -15.50
N PRO A 225 19.27 9.39 -15.83
CA PRO A 225 20.04 8.36 -16.50
C PRO A 225 20.42 7.19 -15.58
N GLU A 226 20.35 7.35 -14.26
CA GLU A 226 20.69 6.32 -13.29
C GLU A 226 19.55 5.32 -13.05
N VAL A 227 19.92 4.04 -12.88
CA VAL A 227 19.04 3.02 -12.32
C VAL A 227 19.12 3.06 -10.80
N HIS A 228 17.98 3.17 -10.12
CA HIS A 228 17.93 3.29 -8.67
C HIS A 228 17.70 1.92 -8.03
N LEU A 229 18.71 1.40 -7.29
CA LEU A 229 18.53 0.25 -6.39
C LEU A 229 18.01 0.74 -5.04
N HIS A 230 16.74 0.50 -4.78
CA HIS A 230 16.07 0.88 -3.54
C HIS A 230 16.41 -0.08 -2.40
N LEU A 231 16.71 0.50 -1.24
CA LEU A 231 16.96 -0.20 0.03
C LEU A 231 15.81 0.06 0.99
N ASP A 232 14.77 -0.77 0.94
CA ASP A 232 13.58 -0.59 1.77
C ASP A 232 13.65 -1.38 3.07
N LEU A 233 14.03 -0.69 4.15
CA LEU A 233 13.99 -1.25 5.50
C LEU A 233 12.55 -1.34 6.04
N GLY A 234 12.19 -2.54 6.46
CA GLY A 234 10.93 -2.93 7.05
C GLY A 234 11.12 -4.00 8.13
N MET A 235 10.03 -4.63 8.54
CA MET A 235 10.03 -5.63 9.60
C MET A 235 8.91 -6.64 9.33
N THR A 236 9.23 -7.91 9.48
CA THR A 236 8.24 -8.98 9.56
C THR A 236 8.00 -9.33 11.02
N ARG A 237 6.72 -9.42 11.39
CA ARG A 237 6.27 -9.76 12.75
C ARG A 237 5.64 -11.15 12.71
N PHE A 238 5.76 -11.90 13.79
CA PHE A 238 5.35 -13.30 13.86
C PHE A 238 4.52 -13.56 15.11
N ALA A 239 3.52 -14.42 14.96
CA ALA A 239 2.78 -14.93 16.11
C ALA A 239 3.68 -15.82 16.97
N THR A 240 3.60 -15.65 18.30
CA THR A 240 4.20 -16.57 19.28
C THR A 240 3.12 -17.22 20.15
N ASN A 241 2.08 -16.46 20.49
CA ASN A 241 0.92 -16.92 21.26
C ASN A 241 -0.23 -17.45 20.37
N ALA A 242 -1.11 -18.24 20.99
CA ALA A 242 -2.32 -18.76 20.36
C ALA A 242 -3.13 -17.66 19.67
N LEU A 243 -3.50 -17.90 18.42
CA LEU A 243 -4.28 -16.97 17.63
C LEU A 243 -5.74 -16.95 18.08
N ASP A 244 -6.28 -15.76 18.32
CA ASP A 244 -7.71 -15.59 18.58
C ASP A 244 -8.47 -15.19 17.29
N TYR A 245 -7.90 -14.25 16.55
CA TYR A 245 -8.54 -13.69 15.36
C TYR A 245 -7.56 -13.50 14.20
N ILE A 246 -8.02 -13.88 13.01
CA ILE A 246 -7.35 -13.60 11.74
C ILE A 246 -8.33 -12.84 10.85
N PRO A 247 -7.96 -11.65 10.36
CA PRO A 247 -8.85 -10.84 9.54
C PRO A 247 -9.11 -11.50 8.19
N ARG A 248 -10.38 -11.53 7.78
CA ARG A 248 -10.79 -11.94 6.43
C ARG A 248 -10.46 -10.81 5.45
N ARG A 249 -9.80 -11.13 4.34
CA ARG A 249 -9.51 -10.18 3.25
C ARG A 249 -10.42 -10.50 2.07
N GLY A 250 -11.41 -9.64 1.83
CA GLY A 250 -12.39 -9.81 0.75
C GLY A 250 -13.41 -10.93 1.02
N ASN A 251 -14.00 -11.47 -0.06
CA ASN A 251 -15.08 -12.46 0.01
C ASN A 251 -14.58 -13.92 0.11
N GLY A 252 -13.27 -14.17 0.12
CA GLY A 252 -12.70 -15.52 0.28
C GLY A 252 -12.56 -15.97 1.74
N ASP A 253 -12.24 -17.23 1.98
CA ASP A 253 -11.91 -17.71 3.34
C ASP A 253 -10.71 -16.92 3.92
N PRO A 254 -10.62 -16.72 5.25
CA PRO A 254 -9.44 -16.15 5.86
C PRO A 254 -8.18 -16.95 5.51
N THR A 255 -7.09 -16.23 5.26
CA THR A 255 -5.78 -16.81 4.95
C THR A 255 -4.69 -16.23 5.84
N ALA A 256 -3.68 -17.03 6.14
CA ALA A 256 -2.47 -16.60 6.83
C ALA A 256 -1.25 -16.95 6.00
N SER A 257 -0.26 -16.04 5.96
CA SER A 257 1.05 -16.34 5.38
C SER A 257 1.95 -16.97 6.43
N VAL A 258 2.68 -18.00 6.03
CA VAL A 258 3.62 -18.72 6.90
C VAL A 258 4.99 -18.70 6.24
N LEU A 259 6.02 -18.30 6.98
CA LEU A 259 7.40 -18.47 6.56
C LEU A 259 7.94 -19.78 7.13
N LEU A 260 8.53 -20.59 6.27
CA LEU A 260 9.13 -21.87 6.58
C LEU A 260 10.65 -21.70 6.63
N SER A 261 11.30 -22.34 7.60
CA SER A 261 12.76 -22.36 7.71
C SER A 261 13.24 -23.71 8.22
N ALA A 262 14.38 -24.18 7.70
CA ALA A 262 15.01 -25.41 8.18
C ALA A 262 16.45 -25.13 8.64
N LYS A 263 16.86 -25.68 9.78
CA LYS A 263 18.22 -25.49 10.32
C LYS A 263 19.31 -26.15 9.47
N GLU A 264 19.01 -27.29 8.86
CA GLU A 264 19.94 -28.10 8.06
C GLU A 264 19.60 -28.10 6.55
N GLY A 265 18.83 -27.12 6.08
CA GLY A 265 18.19 -27.17 4.76
C GLY A 265 16.93 -28.05 4.78
N PHE A 266 16.09 -27.90 3.75
CA PHE A 266 14.84 -28.62 3.59
C PHE A 266 15.06 -30.00 2.99
N ILE A 267 15.82 -30.10 1.90
CA ILE A 267 16.16 -31.30 1.14
C ILE A 267 17.60 -31.74 1.46
N HIS A 268 18.56 -30.80 1.45
CA HIS A 268 19.96 -31.11 1.76
C HIS A 268 20.71 -30.00 2.51
N ARG A 269 21.79 -30.38 3.21
CA ARG A 269 22.64 -29.48 4.00
C ARG A 269 23.36 -28.37 3.23
N ARG A 270 23.44 -28.47 1.90
CA ARG A 270 24.11 -27.48 1.03
C ARG A 270 23.20 -26.33 0.58
N GLU A 271 21.94 -26.30 1.01
CA GLU A 271 21.00 -25.26 0.60
C GLU A 271 21.41 -23.88 1.11
N ARG A 272 21.00 -22.85 0.36
CA ARG A 272 21.14 -21.46 0.80
C ARG A 272 20.28 -21.22 2.05
N PRO A 273 20.75 -20.44 3.03
CA PRO A 273 19.92 -19.98 4.15
C PRO A 273 18.74 -19.15 3.64
N MET A 274 17.57 -19.76 3.54
CA MET A 274 16.39 -19.18 2.90
C MET A 274 15.12 -19.38 3.73
N LEU A 275 14.26 -18.36 3.70
CA LEU A 275 12.89 -18.44 4.21
C LEU A 275 11.93 -18.64 3.05
N LEU A 276 11.21 -19.76 3.07
CA LEU A 276 10.21 -20.07 2.06
C LEU A 276 8.83 -19.58 2.47
N GLN A 277 8.05 -19.05 1.54
CA GLN A 277 6.69 -18.60 1.83
C GLN A 277 5.65 -19.64 1.45
N SER A 278 4.76 -19.93 2.40
CA SER A 278 3.55 -20.73 2.21
C SER A 278 2.32 -19.97 2.72
N SER A 279 1.14 -20.54 2.47
CA SER A 279 -0.15 -19.97 2.88
C SER A 279 -1.05 -21.06 3.46
N VAL A 280 -1.85 -20.68 4.46
CA VAL A 280 -2.88 -21.53 5.06
C VAL A 280 -4.25 -20.91 4.83
N ILE A 281 -5.23 -21.72 4.42
CA ILE A 281 -6.66 -21.37 4.40
C ILE A 281 -7.29 -21.83 5.71
N ILE A 282 -8.14 -20.98 6.27
CA ILE A 282 -8.85 -21.25 7.51
C ILE A 282 -10.33 -21.37 7.20
N ARG A 283 -10.88 -22.59 7.30
CA ARG A 283 -12.31 -22.86 7.12
C ARG A 283 -12.97 -22.93 8.48
N ARG A 284 -13.87 -21.98 8.77
CA ARG A 284 -14.63 -21.97 10.02
C ARG A 284 -15.99 -22.63 9.82
N ARG A 285 -16.34 -23.61 10.67
CA ARG A 285 -17.66 -24.26 10.79
C ARG A 285 -18.10 -24.19 12.25
N GLY A 286 -18.98 -23.24 12.58
CA GLY A 286 -19.38 -23.04 13.98
C GLY A 286 -18.21 -22.57 14.85
N GLN A 287 -17.97 -23.27 15.96
CA GLN A 287 -16.81 -23.04 16.85
C GLN A 287 -15.53 -23.71 16.33
N ASP A 288 -15.64 -24.64 15.39
CA ASP A 288 -14.49 -25.36 14.83
C ASP A 288 -13.86 -24.58 13.69
N SER A 289 -12.53 -24.55 13.68
CA SER A 289 -11.74 -24.03 12.56
C SER A 289 -10.81 -25.12 12.07
N SER A 290 -10.99 -25.54 10.82
CA SER A 290 -10.05 -26.41 10.14
C SER A 290 -9.05 -25.57 9.36
N TRP A 291 -7.78 -25.90 9.52
CA TRP A 291 -6.66 -25.26 8.85
C TRP A 291 -6.15 -26.20 7.78
N THR A 292 -5.94 -25.67 6.57
CA THR A 292 -5.41 -26.46 5.46
C THR A 292 -4.34 -25.66 4.74
N TRP A 293 -3.17 -26.27 4.53
CA TRP A 293 -2.15 -25.73 3.65
C TRP A 293 -2.77 -25.48 2.27
N GLN A 294 -2.54 -24.30 1.70
CA GLN A 294 -2.78 -24.11 0.28
C GLN A 294 -1.79 -24.99 -0.50
N PRO A 295 -2.23 -25.62 -1.61
CA PRO A 295 -1.29 -26.20 -2.55
C PRO A 295 -0.20 -25.17 -2.89
N GLY A 296 1.06 -25.60 -2.86
CA GLY A 296 2.20 -24.70 -2.95
C GLY A 296 3.44 -25.30 -2.31
N VAL A 297 4.34 -24.43 -1.84
CA VAL A 297 5.68 -24.82 -1.38
C VAL A 297 5.63 -25.88 -0.28
N ALA A 298 4.75 -25.75 0.72
CA ALA A 298 4.62 -26.74 1.80
C ALA A 298 4.27 -28.16 1.28
N SER A 299 3.34 -28.26 0.31
CA SER A 299 2.96 -29.55 -0.28
C SER A 299 4.04 -30.16 -1.16
N ILE A 300 4.87 -29.32 -1.78
CA ILE A 300 5.99 -29.80 -2.59
C ILE A 300 7.11 -30.30 -1.68
N LEU A 301 7.45 -29.53 -0.64
CA LEU A 301 8.44 -29.93 0.36
C LEU A 301 8.08 -31.27 1.03
N ALA A 302 6.82 -31.46 1.42
CA ALA A 302 6.36 -32.73 2.00
C ALA A 302 6.62 -33.97 1.11
N ARG A 303 6.87 -33.79 -0.19
CA ARG A 303 7.24 -34.86 -1.14
C ARG A 303 8.74 -34.97 -1.37
N LEU A 304 9.49 -33.90 -1.13
CA LEU A 304 10.92 -33.80 -1.40
C LEU A 304 11.79 -34.02 -0.16
N THR A 305 11.22 -33.86 1.03
CA THR A 305 11.94 -34.01 2.29
C THR A 305 11.30 -35.05 3.20
N HIS A 306 12.12 -35.69 4.02
CA HIS A 306 11.68 -36.52 5.14
C HIS A 306 11.23 -35.69 6.35
N HIS A 307 11.44 -34.37 6.33
CA HIS A 307 11.01 -33.46 7.38
C HIS A 307 9.60 -32.94 7.09
N GLU A 308 8.63 -33.32 7.92
CA GLU A 308 7.29 -32.74 7.84
C GLU A 308 7.27 -31.35 8.48
N PRO A 309 6.57 -30.37 7.87
CA PRO A 309 6.32 -29.09 8.54
C PRO A 309 5.49 -29.33 9.82
N PRO A 310 5.59 -28.43 10.82
CA PRO A 310 4.80 -28.53 12.04
C PRO A 310 3.31 -28.69 11.74
N SER A 311 2.61 -29.50 12.54
CA SER A 311 1.17 -29.71 12.35
C SER A 311 0.42 -28.37 12.42
N LEU A 312 -0.62 -28.21 11.59
CA LEU A 312 -1.39 -26.96 11.58
C LEU A 312 -2.13 -26.70 12.90
N ASP A 313 -2.46 -27.75 13.65
CA ASP A 313 -3.06 -27.63 14.98
C ASP A 313 -2.07 -27.08 16.00
N GLU A 314 -0.82 -27.55 15.98
CA GLU A 314 0.27 -27.00 16.80
C GLU A 314 0.58 -25.55 16.39
N LEU A 315 0.73 -25.30 15.09
CA LEU A 315 1.00 -23.97 14.55
C LEU A 315 -0.08 -22.96 14.96
N ARG A 316 -1.34 -23.39 15.11
CA ARG A 316 -2.46 -22.56 15.60
C ARG A 316 -2.42 -22.36 17.13
N ALA A 317 -2.19 -23.44 17.89
CA ALA A 317 -2.33 -23.45 19.34
C ALA A 317 -1.10 -22.89 20.06
N ALA A 318 0.09 -23.14 19.54
CA ALA A 318 1.36 -22.70 20.09
C ALA A 318 2.35 -22.34 18.96
N PRO A 319 2.14 -21.23 18.24
CA PRO A 319 3.02 -20.81 17.15
C PRO A 319 4.50 -20.71 17.56
N GLY A 320 4.80 -20.29 18.79
CA GLY A 320 6.17 -20.24 19.31
C GLY A 320 6.86 -21.60 19.37
N ASN A 321 6.13 -22.68 19.65
CA ASN A 321 6.68 -24.04 19.66
C ASN A 321 6.99 -24.51 18.23
N ALA A 322 6.05 -24.29 17.30
CA ALA A 322 6.25 -24.58 15.88
C ALA A 322 7.43 -23.80 15.29
N ALA A 323 7.71 -22.59 15.79
CA ALA A 323 8.86 -21.77 15.39
C ALA A 323 10.21 -22.28 15.95
N ALA A 324 10.21 -23.11 17.00
CA ALA A 324 11.42 -23.63 17.65
C ALA A 324 11.90 -24.98 17.06
N GLN A 325 11.08 -25.63 16.24
CA GLN A 325 11.39 -26.92 15.63
C GLN A 325 12.53 -26.84 14.60
N PRO A 326 13.23 -27.95 14.28
CA PRO A 326 14.26 -27.97 13.24
C PRO A 326 13.74 -27.55 11.86
N PHE A 327 12.53 -28.00 11.51
CA PHE A 327 11.70 -27.43 10.46
C PHE A 327 10.69 -26.50 11.13
N ALA A 328 11.04 -25.22 11.20
CA ALA A 328 10.20 -24.22 11.84
C ALA A 328 9.17 -23.61 10.87
N ALA A 329 7.99 -23.33 11.40
CA ALA A 329 6.93 -22.59 10.71
C ALA A 329 6.54 -21.35 11.52
N HIS A 330 6.63 -20.18 10.87
CA HIS A 330 6.40 -18.88 11.48
C HIS A 330 5.16 -18.23 10.88
N ILE A 331 4.07 -18.09 11.65
CA ILE A 331 2.89 -17.37 11.18
C ILE A 331 3.20 -15.88 11.13
N VAL A 332 3.10 -15.28 9.94
CA VAL A 332 3.31 -13.84 9.75
C VAL A 332 2.11 -13.06 10.28
N HIS A 333 2.37 -12.13 11.19
CA HIS A 333 1.39 -11.17 11.68
C HIS A 333 0.92 -10.25 10.54
N SER A 334 -0.39 -10.11 10.41
CA SER A 334 -1.03 -9.13 9.54
C SER A 334 -1.87 -8.16 10.38
N THR A 335 -1.97 -6.91 9.92
CA THR A 335 -2.72 -5.86 10.62
C THR A 335 -4.15 -6.31 10.94
N GLY A 336 -4.51 -6.29 12.23
CA GLY A 336 -5.81 -6.71 12.75
C GLY A 336 -5.86 -8.17 13.22
N MET A 337 -4.76 -8.93 13.18
CA MET A 337 -4.65 -10.20 13.91
C MET A 337 -4.50 -9.94 15.41
N THR A 338 -5.17 -10.75 16.23
CA THR A 338 -5.08 -10.68 17.70
C THR A 338 -4.76 -12.05 18.31
N TYR A 339 -4.15 -12.01 19.49
CA TYR A 339 -3.61 -13.18 20.20
C TYR A 339 -4.23 -13.30 21.58
N ARG A 340 -4.25 -14.52 22.13
CA ARG A 340 -4.68 -14.76 23.52
C ARG A 340 -3.52 -14.51 24.48
N HIS A 341 -3.81 -13.89 25.62
CA HIS A 341 -2.86 -13.91 26.73
C HIS A 341 -2.63 -15.36 27.21
N PRO A 342 -1.45 -15.67 27.74
CA PRO A 342 -1.23 -16.92 28.47
C PRO A 342 -2.25 -17.03 29.61
N ASN A 343 -2.75 -18.25 29.87
CA ASN A 343 -3.61 -18.46 31.04
C ASN A 343 -2.82 -18.12 32.31
N GLN A 344 -3.31 -17.17 33.10
CA GLN A 344 -2.80 -16.94 34.47
C GLN A 344 -3.38 -18.03 35.37
N ASP A 345 -2.52 -18.69 36.16
CA ASP A 345 -2.94 -19.75 37.07
C ASP A 345 -4.05 -19.26 38.02
N GLY A 346 -5.20 -19.93 37.99
CA GLY A 346 -6.29 -19.75 38.95
C GLY A 346 -7.35 -18.67 38.64
N ALA A 347 -7.25 -17.90 37.56
CA ALA A 347 -8.29 -16.94 37.17
C ALA A 347 -9.32 -17.58 36.20
N PRO A 348 -10.64 -17.30 36.33
CA PRO A 348 -11.60 -17.70 35.31
C PRO A 348 -11.19 -17.09 33.95
N PRO A 349 -11.39 -17.81 32.82
CA PRO A 349 -10.87 -17.39 31.53
C PRO A 349 -11.64 -16.18 31.00
N ALA A 350 -11.28 -14.99 31.44
CA ALA A 350 -11.51 -13.80 30.65
C ALA A 350 -10.72 -14.00 29.35
N ARG A 351 -11.41 -14.04 28.20
CA ARG A 351 -10.78 -14.07 26.86
C ARG A 351 -10.11 -12.72 26.58
N ALA A 352 -9.11 -12.37 27.38
CA ALA A 352 -8.28 -11.20 27.16
C ALA A 352 -7.42 -11.47 25.93
N THR A 353 -7.48 -10.55 24.98
CA THR A 353 -6.68 -10.60 23.77
C THR A 353 -5.79 -9.37 23.67
N HIS A 354 -4.67 -9.53 22.98
CA HIS A 354 -3.72 -8.46 22.73
C HIS A 354 -3.34 -8.38 21.25
N ASP A 355 -2.84 -7.21 20.86
CA ASP A 355 -2.19 -6.97 19.57
C ASP A 355 -0.72 -7.43 19.60
N HIS A 356 0.02 -7.24 18.50
CA HIS A 356 1.44 -7.57 18.46
C HIS A 356 2.27 -6.53 19.24
N PRO A 357 3.18 -6.93 20.15
CA PRO A 357 3.91 -5.99 21.01
C PRO A 357 4.91 -5.09 20.25
N VAL A 358 5.42 -5.57 19.12
CA VAL A 358 6.40 -4.83 18.31
C VAL A 358 5.75 -3.71 17.48
N GLY A 359 6.18 -2.48 17.72
CA GLY A 359 5.74 -1.26 17.04
C GLY A 359 6.27 -1.14 15.61
N HIS A 360 5.57 -0.38 14.76
CA HIS A 360 5.87 -0.29 13.33
C HIS A 360 7.03 0.68 13.00
N GLY A 361 7.70 0.48 11.86
CA GLY A 361 8.65 1.44 11.25
C GLY A 361 9.97 1.64 12.01
N TYR A 362 10.84 2.49 11.45
CA TYR A 362 12.20 2.79 11.93
C TYR A 362 12.49 4.29 11.94
N GLN A 363 13.55 4.71 12.63
CA GLN A 363 14.03 6.10 12.61
C GLN A 363 14.90 6.40 11.39
N PRO A 364 15.07 7.68 11.00
CA PRO A 364 16.00 8.06 9.93
C PRO A 364 17.40 7.47 10.09
N ARG A 365 17.94 7.45 11.32
CA ARG A 365 19.26 6.86 11.61
C ARG A 365 19.37 5.38 11.22
N ASP A 366 18.33 4.59 11.46
CA ASP A 366 18.33 3.16 11.14
C ASP A 366 18.38 2.94 9.62
N HIS A 367 17.62 3.74 8.86
CA HIS A 367 17.64 3.71 7.40
C HIS A 367 19.02 4.07 6.83
N MET A 368 19.67 5.07 7.42
CA MET A 368 20.99 5.54 6.96
C MET A 368 22.13 4.63 7.40
N GLU A 369 22.01 3.97 8.56
CA GLU A 369 22.91 2.89 8.97
C GLU A 369 22.89 1.76 7.92
N VAL A 370 21.70 1.25 7.56
CA VAL A 370 21.59 0.21 6.53
C VAL A 370 22.17 0.68 5.19
N LEU A 371 21.83 1.88 4.73
CA LEU A 371 22.36 2.43 3.48
C LEU A 371 23.89 2.47 3.49
N THR A 372 24.48 2.98 4.58
CA THR A 372 25.93 3.16 4.70
C THR A 372 26.65 1.81 4.72
N GLN A 373 26.16 0.84 5.50
CA GLN A 373 26.82 -0.46 5.62
C GLN A 373 26.67 -1.29 4.35
N VAL A 374 25.49 -1.27 3.72
CA VAL A 374 25.28 -1.95 2.43
C VAL A 374 26.13 -1.33 1.33
N ALA A 375 26.23 0.01 1.27
CA ALA A 375 27.09 0.69 0.30
C ALA A 375 28.56 0.30 0.44
N ARG A 376 29.09 0.28 1.68
CA ARG A 376 30.48 -0.16 1.94
C ARG A 376 30.77 -1.57 1.44
N GLN A 377 29.80 -2.48 1.55
CA GLN A 377 29.98 -3.86 1.08
C GLN A 377 29.87 -4.04 -0.43
N LEU A 378 29.36 -3.03 -1.14
CA LEU A 378 29.13 -3.08 -2.59
C LEU A 378 30.01 -2.07 -3.36
N GLU A 379 30.93 -1.40 -2.66
CA GLU A 379 31.86 -0.44 -3.26
C GLU A 379 32.75 -1.10 -4.33
N ASP A 380 33.18 -2.35 -4.08
CA ASP A 380 33.95 -3.15 -5.04
C ASP A 380 33.15 -3.53 -6.30
N LYS A 381 31.82 -3.51 -6.21
CA LYS A 381 30.89 -3.68 -7.33
C LYS A 381 30.48 -2.36 -7.99
N GLY A 382 31.05 -1.25 -7.54
CA GLY A 382 30.76 0.08 -8.04
C GLY A 382 29.38 0.63 -7.66
N LEU A 383 28.68 0.02 -6.70
CA LEU A 383 27.43 0.58 -6.18
C LEU A 383 27.72 1.56 -5.03
N VAL A 384 27.22 2.78 -5.16
CA VAL A 384 27.42 3.86 -4.20
C VAL A 384 26.09 4.50 -3.83
N PRO A 385 25.97 5.15 -2.65
CA PRO A 385 24.77 5.91 -2.31
C PRO A 385 24.49 6.97 -3.37
N LEU A 386 23.21 7.12 -3.74
CA LEU A 386 22.78 8.21 -4.62
C LEU A 386 23.22 9.54 -4.01
N THR A 387 23.87 10.39 -4.81
CA THR A 387 24.35 11.70 -4.36
C THR A 387 23.25 12.49 -3.65
N PRO A 388 23.52 13.12 -2.49
CA PRO A 388 22.52 13.91 -1.79
C PRO A 388 21.87 14.97 -2.68
N SER A 389 20.55 14.89 -2.80
CA SER A 389 19.76 15.79 -3.64
C SER A 389 19.47 17.10 -2.90
N PRO A 390 19.60 18.26 -3.56
CA PRO A 390 19.30 19.54 -2.93
C PRO A 390 17.79 19.72 -2.75
N LYS A 391 17.43 20.56 -1.78
CA LYS A 391 16.09 21.11 -1.68
C LYS A 391 15.84 22.03 -2.89
N ALA A 392 14.76 21.78 -3.62
CA ALA A 392 14.39 22.56 -4.79
C ALA A 392 14.16 24.04 -4.41
N ARG A 393 14.67 24.96 -5.23
CA ARG A 393 14.43 26.40 -5.08
C ARG A 393 13.15 26.78 -5.80
N THR A 394 12.19 27.33 -5.07
CA THR A 394 10.85 27.64 -5.60
C THR A 394 10.40 29.01 -5.13
N ARG A 395 9.71 29.74 -6.01
CA ARG A 395 8.94 30.95 -5.68
C ARG A 395 7.59 30.58 -5.06
N SER A 396 7.05 29.41 -5.42
CA SER A 396 5.85 28.85 -4.80
C SER A 396 6.00 28.66 -3.29
N LYS A 397 4.95 29.04 -2.54
CA LYS A 397 4.89 28.82 -1.09
C LYS A 397 4.73 27.34 -0.79
N THR A 398 5.40 26.87 0.26
CA THR A 398 5.26 25.47 0.71
C THR A 398 3.85 25.16 1.22
N ARG A 399 3.15 26.15 1.76
CA ARG A 399 1.73 26.06 2.15
C ARG A 399 0.93 27.07 1.34
N LEU A 400 -0.18 26.61 0.77
CA LEU A 400 -1.15 27.47 0.13
C LEU A 400 -2.06 28.12 1.20
N PRO A 401 -2.54 29.34 0.97
CA PRO A 401 -3.52 29.94 1.86
C PRO A 401 -4.82 29.14 1.80
N MET A 402 -5.40 28.87 2.96
CA MET A 402 -6.70 28.21 3.07
C MET A 402 -7.78 29.28 3.13
N HIS A 403 -8.50 29.45 2.03
CA HIS A 403 -9.67 30.34 1.97
C HIS A 403 -10.93 29.48 1.91
N LEU A 404 -11.82 29.65 2.88
CA LEU A 404 -13.12 28.98 2.91
C LEU A 404 -14.19 29.93 2.32
N PRO A 405 -15.35 29.39 1.90
CA PRO A 405 -16.51 30.24 1.61
C PRO A 405 -16.90 31.10 2.82
N ASP A 406 -17.41 32.30 2.58
CA ASP A 406 -17.78 33.24 3.64
C ASP A 406 -19.16 32.88 4.21
N SER A 407 -19.23 32.65 5.53
CA SER A 407 -20.45 32.39 6.31
C SER A 407 -21.43 31.37 5.71
N PRO A 408 -20.99 30.20 5.18
CA PRO A 408 -21.90 29.19 4.65
C PRO A 408 -22.74 28.60 5.79
N THR A 409 -23.96 28.19 5.43
CA THR A 409 -24.88 27.49 6.35
C THR A 409 -24.93 26.01 6.00
N TYR A 410 -24.71 25.17 7.00
CA TYR A 410 -24.77 23.71 6.87
C TYR A 410 -25.78 23.12 7.84
N GLU A 411 -26.55 22.15 7.35
CA GLU A 411 -27.42 21.30 8.16
C GLU A 411 -26.89 19.88 8.11
N LEU A 412 -26.65 19.30 9.29
CA LEU A 412 -26.18 17.92 9.43
C LEU A 412 -27.19 17.11 10.24
N GLU A 413 -27.51 15.91 9.77
CA GLU A 413 -28.20 14.93 10.60
C GLU A 413 -27.19 14.17 11.46
N VAL A 414 -27.52 13.96 12.73
CA VAL A 414 -26.74 13.17 13.70
C VAL A 414 -27.63 12.06 14.25
N TRP A 415 -27.39 10.85 13.79
CA TRP A 415 -28.10 9.66 14.23
C TRP A 415 -27.33 9.01 15.37
N ALA A 416 -27.64 9.42 16.61
CA ALA A 416 -26.95 8.99 17.81
C ALA A 416 -27.94 8.66 18.92
N SER A 417 -27.87 7.42 19.42
CA SER A 417 -28.64 6.97 20.58
C SER A 417 -27.99 7.44 21.87
N SER A 418 -26.66 7.62 21.91
CA SER A 418 -25.93 8.10 23.09
C SER A 418 -25.99 9.62 23.27
N ASP A 419 -26.46 10.06 24.45
CA ASP A 419 -26.37 11.47 24.87
C ASP A 419 -24.90 11.95 24.94
N ARG A 420 -23.96 11.07 25.28
CA ARG A 420 -22.54 11.42 25.36
C ARG A 420 -21.95 11.71 24.00
N THR A 421 -22.33 10.94 22.98
CA THR A 421 -21.90 11.20 21.60
C THR A 421 -22.45 12.52 21.09
N TRP A 422 -23.73 12.82 21.40
CA TRP A 422 -24.35 14.10 21.09
C TRP A 422 -23.63 15.28 21.76
N GLN A 423 -23.37 15.18 23.07
CA GLN A 423 -22.63 16.20 23.82
C GLN A 423 -21.19 16.37 23.31
N GLY A 424 -20.48 15.28 23.04
CA GLY A 424 -19.12 15.33 22.51
C GLY A 424 -19.02 16.00 21.13
N LEU A 425 -20.05 15.85 20.27
CA LEU A 425 -20.17 16.58 19.01
C LEU A 425 -20.40 18.08 19.24
N GLN A 426 -21.25 18.46 20.20
CA GLN A 426 -21.44 19.87 20.55
C GLN A 426 -20.16 20.51 21.11
N THR A 427 -19.45 19.81 21.99
CA THR A 427 -18.13 20.23 22.52
C THR A 427 -17.11 20.37 21.39
N ALA A 428 -17.06 19.41 20.47
CA ALA A 428 -16.17 19.50 19.31
C ALA A 428 -16.50 20.71 18.41
N ALA A 429 -17.79 20.97 18.14
CA ALA A 429 -18.23 22.13 17.37
C ALA A 429 -17.82 23.45 18.03
N ALA A 430 -18.01 23.58 19.35
CA ALA A 430 -17.66 24.78 20.09
C ALA A 430 -16.13 24.96 20.20
N ASP A 431 -15.43 23.99 20.81
CA ASP A 431 -14.04 24.16 21.24
C ASP A 431 -13.01 23.89 20.13
N LYS A 432 -13.33 23.03 19.16
CA LYS A 432 -12.37 22.61 18.12
C LYS A 432 -12.64 23.21 16.74
N LEU A 433 -13.90 23.54 16.44
CA LEU A 433 -14.26 24.30 15.25
C LEU A 433 -14.41 25.80 15.54
N GLY A 434 -14.41 26.22 16.82
CA GLY A 434 -14.47 27.62 17.22
C GLY A 434 -15.83 28.27 16.95
N LEU A 435 -16.91 27.49 17.01
CA LEU A 435 -18.26 27.98 16.75
C LEU A 435 -18.95 28.40 18.04
N THR A 436 -19.71 29.48 18.00
CA THR A 436 -20.48 29.99 19.15
C THR A 436 -21.84 29.30 19.19
N PRO A 437 -22.21 28.63 20.28
CA PRO A 437 -23.55 28.07 20.43
C PRO A 437 -24.61 29.17 20.40
N ALA A 438 -25.66 29.01 19.58
CA ALA A 438 -26.79 29.92 19.52
C ALA A 438 -28.02 29.34 20.25
N THR A 439 -28.44 28.12 19.88
CA THR A 439 -29.55 27.41 20.51
C THR A 439 -29.16 25.94 20.69
N SER A 440 -29.39 25.36 21.87
CA SER A 440 -29.20 23.91 22.08
C SER A 440 -30.40 23.31 22.79
N THR A 441 -30.94 22.24 22.22
CA THR A 441 -32.04 21.42 22.73
C THR A 441 -31.64 19.95 22.66
N ALA A 442 -32.48 19.05 23.20
CA ALA A 442 -32.22 17.62 23.14
C ALA A 442 -32.14 17.07 21.69
N ALA A 443 -32.84 17.70 20.73
CA ALA A 443 -32.98 17.24 19.35
C ALA A 443 -32.28 18.13 18.31
N CYS A 444 -31.83 19.33 18.68
CA CYS A 444 -31.26 20.29 17.76
C CYS A 444 -30.23 21.18 18.46
N ALA A 445 -29.08 21.41 17.84
CA ALA A 445 -28.08 22.37 18.29
C ALA A 445 -27.60 23.23 17.12
N SER A 446 -27.66 24.55 17.27
CA SER A 446 -27.23 25.54 16.28
C SER A 446 -26.03 26.33 16.78
N PHE A 447 -25.13 26.63 15.85
CA PHE A 447 -23.89 27.35 16.10
C PHE A 447 -23.67 28.42 15.02
N THR A 448 -23.05 29.52 15.40
CA THR A 448 -22.69 30.64 14.52
C THR A 448 -21.18 30.91 14.60
N GLY A 449 -20.62 31.62 13.62
CA GLY A 449 -19.19 31.94 13.56
C GLY A 449 -18.70 32.00 12.13
N PRO A 450 -17.49 31.47 11.84
CA PRO A 450 -16.97 31.38 10.46
C PRO A 450 -17.89 30.61 9.51
N ILE A 451 -18.70 29.70 10.06
CA ILE A 451 -19.80 28.99 9.38
C ILE A 451 -21.02 29.00 10.32
N ASN A 452 -22.23 28.87 9.75
CA ASN A 452 -23.43 28.55 10.50
C ASN A 452 -23.67 27.04 10.41
N LEU A 453 -23.82 26.37 11.55
CA LEU A 453 -23.98 24.92 11.60
C LEU A 453 -25.19 24.56 12.45
N THR A 454 -26.12 23.81 11.88
CA THR A 454 -27.24 23.20 12.61
C THR A 454 -27.07 21.69 12.61
N LEU A 455 -27.08 21.10 13.80
CA LEU A 455 -27.07 19.66 14.02
C LEU A 455 -28.46 19.20 14.43
N HIS A 456 -29.02 18.22 13.72
CA HIS A 456 -30.31 17.60 14.03
C HIS A 456 -30.11 16.19 14.56
N ARG A 457 -30.46 15.96 15.83
CA ARG A 457 -30.32 14.64 16.45
C ARG A 457 -31.53 13.76 16.15
N HIS A 458 -31.26 12.54 15.72
CA HIS A 458 -32.24 11.47 15.53
C HIS A 458 -31.77 10.22 16.29
N ASP A 459 -32.71 9.39 16.75
CA ASP A 459 -32.39 8.09 17.33
C ASP A 459 -32.40 7.00 16.24
N PRO A 460 -31.25 6.37 15.94
CA PRO A 460 -31.20 5.26 14.98
C PRO A 460 -31.87 3.98 15.47
N GLN A 461 -32.27 3.89 16.75
CA GLN A 461 -32.79 2.68 17.35
C GLN A 461 -31.84 1.49 17.08
N ASP A 462 -32.38 0.33 16.70
CA ASP A 462 -31.60 -0.86 16.35
C ASP A 462 -31.08 -0.88 14.90
N LEU A 463 -31.26 0.20 14.11
CA LEU A 463 -30.79 0.25 12.72
C LEU A 463 -29.26 0.17 12.61
N THR A 464 -28.54 0.67 13.61
CA THR A 464 -27.07 0.65 13.70
C THR A 464 -26.54 -0.63 14.38
N ALA A 465 -27.42 -1.51 14.86
CA ALA A 465 -27.03 -2.80 15.40
C ALA A 465 -26.52 -3.74 14.30
N GLY A 466 -25.58 -4.62 14.66
CA GLY A 466 -24.98 -5.56 13.72
C GLY A 466 -25.98 -6.55 13.14
N LEU A 467 -25.82 -6.90 11.87
CA LEU A 467 -26.70 -7.89 11.23
C LEU A 467 -26.37 -9.29 11.78
N PRO A 468 -27.36 -10.05 12.28
CA PRO A 468 -27.14 -11.39 12.79
C PRO A 468 -26.61 -12.29 11.67
N ARG A 469 -25.63 -13.14 11.98
CA ARG A 469 -25.16 -14.17 11.05
C ARG A 469 -26.08 -15.37 11.12
N SER A 470 -26.46 -15.89 9.96
CA SER A 470 -27.21 -17.15 9.85
C SER A 470 -26.41 -18.30 10.46
N THR A 471 -27.10 -19.12 11.26
CA THR A 471 -26.58 -20.36 11.87
C THR A 471 -26.75 -21.58 10.97
N GLU A 472 -27.33 -21.41 9.77
CA GLU A 472 -27.55 -22.50 8.82
C GLU A 472 -26.24 -23.20 8.46
N SER A 473 -26.27 -24.52 8.30
CA SER A 473 -25.08 -25.30 7.96
C SER A 473 -24.77 -25.22 6.45
N ASP A 474 -25.81 -25.20 5.62
CA ASP A 474 -25.71 -25.09 4.16
C ASP A 474 -25.24 -23.68 3.72
N PRO A 475 -24.16 -23.57 2.92
CA PRO A 475 -23.73 -22.30 2.34
C PRO A 475 -24.79 -21.55 1.52
N ALA A 476 -25.64 -22.26 0.77
CA ALA A 476 -26.66 -21.62 -0.06
C ALA A 476 -27.79 -21.03 0.80
N ALA A 477 -28.31 -21.79 1.76
CA ALA A 477 -29.27 -21.32 2.76
C ALA A 477 -28.72 -20.15 3.59
N ARG A 478 -27.45 -20.21 4.04
CA ARG A 478 -26.81 -19.08 4.73
C ARG A 478 -26.76 -17.82 3.88
N ARG A 479 -26.46 -17.97 2.58
CA ARG A 479 -26.41 -16.85 1.65
C ARG A 479 -27.80 -16.26 1.44
N ALA A 480 -28.82 -17.09 1.25
CA ALA A 480 -30.20 -16.64 1.09
C ALA A 480 -30.72 -15.92 2.36
N ALA A 481 -30.47 -16.48 3.54
CA ALA A 481 -30.84 -15.85 4.81
C ALA A 481 -30.12 -14.50 5.03
N TYR A 482 -28.86 -14.42 4.59
CA TYR A 482 -28.12 -13.16 4.60
C TYR A 482 -28.71 -12.12 3.64
N GLU A 483 -28.98 -12.50 2.39
CA GLU A 483 -29.59 -11.63 1.40
C GLU A 483 -30.97 -11.14 1.89
N ALA A 484 -31.77 -12.01 2.52
CA ALA A 484 -33.04 -11.64 3.14
C ALA A 484 -32.85 -10.62 4.28
N SER A 485 -31.88 -10.83 5.19
CA SER A 485 -31.61 -9.89 6.29
C SER A 485 -31.13 -8.52 5.80
N GLU A 486 -30.31 -8.48 4.75
CA GLU A 486 -29.92 -7.22 4.12
C GLU A 486 -31.09 -6.51 3.44
N VAL A 487 -31.96 -7.24 2.75
CA VAL A 487 -33.17 -6.69 2.13
C VAL A 487 -34.11 -6.12 3.20
N GLU A 488 -34.34 -6.86 4.29
CA GLU A 488 -35.15 -6.40 5.41
C GLU A 488 -34.56 -5.13 6.04
N ARG A 489 -33.26 -5.14 6.38
CA ARG A 489 -32.61 -3.97 6.98
C ARG A 489 -32.58 -2.79 6.03
N THR A 490 -32.37 -3.02 4.73
CA THR A 490 -32.47 -1.97 3.70
C THR A 490 -33.85 -1.33 3.71
N ALA A 491 -34.92 -2.13 3.70
CA ALA A 491 -36.29 -1.61 3.73
C ALA A 491 -36.57 -0.81 5.01
N ARG A 492 -36.05 -1.26 6.17
CA ARG A 492 -36.16 -0.54 7.45
C ARG A 492 -35.42 0.79 7.43
N ILE A 493 -34.19 0.83 6.90
CA ILE A 493 -33.43 2.08 6.70
C ILE A 493 -34.20 2.99 5.75
N THR A 494 -34.63 2.53 4.58
CA THR A 494 -35.38 3.36 3.63
C THR A 494 -36.68 3.94 4.23
N ARG A 495 -37.36 3.19 5.11
CA ARG A 495 -38.55 3.68 5.82
C ARG A 495 -38.23 4.75 6.86
N ALA A 496 -37.13 4.59 7.59
CA ALA A 496 -36.72 5.53 8.64
C ALA A 496 -36.13 6.83 8.06
N PHE A 497 -35.59 6.79 6.84
CA PHE A 497 -34.90 7.90 6.20
C PHE A 497 -35.67 8.39 4.96
N PRO A 498 -36.52 9.43 5.05
CA PRO A 498 -37.21 9.97 3.88
C PRO A 498 -36.20 10.61 2.92
N ARG A 499 -36.38 10.44 1.61
CA ARG A 499 -35.50 11.06 0.61
C ARG A 499 -35.58 12.59 0.69
N LEU A 500 -34.42 13.25 0.71
CA LEU A 500 -34.32 14.70 0.82
C LEU A 500 -34.33 15.42 -0.54
N ALA A 501 -34.59 16.73 -0.52
CA ALA A 501 -34.56 17.57 -1.73
C ALA A 501 -33.13 17.82 -2.24
N HIS A 502 -32.14 17.85 -1.34
CA HIS A 502 -30.73 18.07 -1.65
C HIS A 502 -29.84 17.13 -0.80
N PRO A 503 -28.63 16.78 -1.26
CA PRO A 503 -27.67 16.04 -0.46
C PRO A 503 -27.26 16.80 0.80
N ILE A 504 -27.32 16.12 1.94
CA ILE A 504 -26.73 16.59 3.21
C ILE A 504 -25.71 15.57 3.71
N ALA A 505 -24.87 15.96 4.66
CA ALA A 505 -24.06 14.99 5.39
C ALA A 505 -24.78 14.49 6.66
N CYS A 506 -24.51 13.24 7.00
CA CYS A 506 -25.19 12.50 8.05
C CYS A 506 -24.13 11.76 8.89
N ILE A 507 -24.02 12.11 10.16
CA ILE A 507 -23.18 11.40 11.12
C ILE A 507 -24.01 10.29 11.74
N VAL A 508 -23.53 9.06 11.64
CA VAL A 508 -24.21 7.88 12.19
C VAL A 508 -23.33 7.26 13.27
N GLU A 509 -23.87 7.22 14.50
CA GLU A 509 -23.27 6.52 15.62
C GLU A 509 -23.32 5.01 15.37
N MET A 510 -22.16 4.37 15.25
CA MET A 510 -22.05 2.93 15.05
C MET A 510 -20.74 2.38 15.58
N GLU A 511 -20.80 1.15 16.09
CA GLU A 511 -19.62 0.45 16.55
C GLU A 511 -18.62 0.15 15.43
N GLY A 512 -17.37 -0.15 15.79
CA GLY A 512 -16.34 -0.51 14.81
C GLY A 512 -16.45 -1.95 14.32
N ALA A 513 -15.87 -2.25 13.16
CA ALA A 513 -15.79 -3.61 12.60
C ALA A 513 -15.27 -4.67 13.61
N ALA A 514 -14.35 -4.29 14.50
CA ALA A 514 -13.83 -5.18 15.55
C ALA A 514 -14.91 -5.62 16.55
N TYR A 515 -15.81 -4.71 16.93
CA TYR A 515 -16.94 -5.01 17.82
C TYR A 515 -17.86 -6.04 17.16
N PHE A 516 -18.32 -5.80 15.93
CA PHE A 516 -19.22 -6.70 15.22
C PHE A 516 -18.58 -8.06 14.94
N SER A 517 -17.27 -8.09 14.66
CA SER A 517 -16.53 -9.34 14.54
C SER A 517 -16.57 -10.15 15.84
N ARG A 518 -16.33 -9.50 16.98
CA ARG A 518 -16.34 -10.11 18.32
C ARG A 518 -17.73 -10.59 18.73
N THR A 519 -18.79 -9.88 18.37
CA THR A 519 -20.18 -10.27 18.66
C THR A 519 -20.77 -11.23 17.61
N HIS A 520 -19.96 -11.74 16.68
CA HIS A 520 -20.38 -12.62 15.59
C HIS A 520 -21.50 -12.03 14.70
N GLN A 521 -21.56 -10.71 14.58
CA GLN A 521 -22.47 -9.99 13.70
C GLN A 521 -21.74 -9.53 12.43
N ARG A 522 -22.47 -8.93 11.48
CA ARG A 522 -21.87 -8.18 10.37
C ARG A 522 -21.98 -6.68 10.64
N ASP A 523 -20.95 -5.98 10.21
CA ASP A 523 -20.86 -4.53 10.27
C ASP A 523 -21.92 -3.90 9.33
N PRO A 524 -22.87 -3.11 9.85
CA PRO A 524 -23.91 -2.48 9.04
C PRO A 524 -23.39 -1.25 8.26
N LYS A 525 -22.15 -0.79 8.48
CA LYS A 525 -21.57 0.40 7.83
C LYS A 525 -21.68 0.33 6.31
N THR A 526 -21.36 -0.81 5.71
CA THR A 526 -21.42 -1.01 4.25
C THR A 526 -22.85 -0.83 3.72
N LEU A 527 -23.85 -1.24 4.51
CA LEU A 527 -25.26 -1.08 4.15
C LEU A 527 -25.68 0.39 4.20
N PHE A 528 -25.29 1.13 5.25
CA PHE A 528 -25.55 2.57 5.32
C PHE A 528 -24.89 3.33 4.16
N LYS A 529 -23.62 3.01 3.85
CA LYS A 529 -22.90 3.59 2.70
C LYS A 529 -23.54 3.24 1.35
N LYS A 530 -24.26 2.12 1.26
CA LYS A 530 -25.01 1.70 0.07
C LYS A 530 -26.41 2.31 -0.01
N VAL A 531 -27.09 2.55 1.10
CA VAL A 531 -28.51 2.97 1.08
C VAL A 531 -28.66 4.48 1.23
N LEU A 532 -27.98 5.10 2.21
CA LEU A 532 -28.21 6.50 2.54
C LEU A 532 -27.85 7.51 1.43
N PRO A 533 -26.81 7.29 0.59
CA PRO A 533 -26.55 8.19 -0.54
C PRO A 533 -27.71 8.23 -1.54
N SER A 534 -28.40 7.10 -1.77
CA SER A 534 -29.63 7.05 -2.60
C SER A 534 -30.82 7.77 -1.95
N LEU A 535 -30.70 8.15 -0.68
CA LEU A 535 -31.67 8.96 0.06
C LEU A 535 -31.12 10.38 0.31
N ARG A 536 -30.03 10.74 -0.40
CA ARG A 536 -29.34 12.04 -0.35
C ARG A 536 -28.70 12.36 0.99
N ARG A 537 -28.10 11.34 1.60
CA ARG A 537 -27.30 11.44 2.83
C ARG A 537 -25.91 10.87 2.60
N ASN A 538 -24.91 11.73 2.65
CA ASN A 538 -23.51 11.33 2.64
C ASN A 538 -23.12 10.94 4.06
N VAL A 539 -22.63 9.71 4.25
CA VAL A 539 -22.55 9.10 5.58
C VAL A 539 -21.16 9.29 6.18
N GLN A 540 -21.09 9.69 7.44
CA GLN A 540 -19.87 9.62 8.25
C GLN A 540 -20.14 8.78 9.50
N GLY A 541 -19.32 7.73 9.70
CA GLY A 541 -19.44 6.89 10.90
C GLY A 541 -18.72 7.49 12.10
N LEU A 542 -19.34 7.46 13.27
CA LEU A 542 -18.72 7.84 14.54
C LEU A 542 -18.92 6.71 15.55
N ARG A 543 -17.84 6.27 16.21
CA ARG A 543 -17.98 5.29 17.29
C ARG A 543 -18.62 5.94 18.51
N PRO A 544 -19.48 5.23 19.25
CA PRO A 544 -20.03 5.75 20.49
C PRO A 544 -18.94 6.28 21.43
N ILE A 545 -19.23 7.40 22.10
CA ILE A 545 -18.40 7.91 23.19
C ILE A 545 -18.77 7.13 24.46
N PRO A 546 -17.84 6.37 25.06
CA PRO A 546 -18.14 5.57 26.23
C PRO A 546 -18.45 6.44 27.45
N PRO A 547 -19.16 5.90 28.46
CA PRO A 547 -19.31 6.58 29.75
C PRO A 547 -17.95 6.78 30.41
N ALA A 548 -17.83 7.88 31.18
CA ALA A 548 -16.63 8.13 31.96
C ALA A 548 -16.39 6.97 32.95
N ASN A 549 -15.13 6.52 33.04
CA ASN A 549 -14.75 5.54 34.06
C ASN A 549 -15.00 6.16 35.45
N PRO A 550 -15.81 5.53 36.33
CA PRO A 550 -16.09 6.06 37.67
C PRO A 550 -14.81 6.16 38.52
N ASN A 551 -13.81 5.31 38.26
CA ASN A 551 -12.53 5.29 38.96
C ASN A 551 -11.36 5.49 37.97
N PRO A 552 -11.16 6.71 37.43
CA PRO A 552 -10.14 6.97 36.44
C PRO A 552 -8.74 6.92 37.08
N SER A 553 -7.77 6.31 36.39
CA SER A 553 -6.37 6.40 36.79
C SER A 553 -5.84 7.83 36.67
N LYS A 554 -4.74 8.16 37.36
CA LYS A 554 -4.07 9.48 37.25
C LYS A 554 -3.70 9.82 35.80
N ALA A 555 -3.27 8.82 35.02
CA ALA A 555 -2.95 8.97 33.60
C ALA A 555 -4.21 9.23 32.75
N ALA A 556 -5.35 8.62 33.08
CA ALA A 556 -6.62 8.89 32.40
C ALA A 556 -7.14 10.29 32.71
N LEU A 557 -6.99 10.77 33.95
CA LEU A 557 -7.30 12.15 34.33
C LEU A 557 -6.47 13.17 33.53
N ALA A 558 -5.17 12.91 33.36
CA ALA A 558 -4.28 13.77 32.57
C ALA A 558 -4.64 13.83 31.07
N LYS A 559 -5.39 12.85 30.56
CA LYS A 559 -5.84 12.78 29.16
C LYS A 559 -7.25 13.34 28.94
N ARG A 560 -7.90 13.89 29.97
CA ARG A 560 -9.22 14.51 29.85
C ARG A 560 -9.17 15.77 28.98
N PHE A 561 -10.25 15.99 28.23
CA PHE A 561 -10.43 17.22 27.49
C PHE A 561 -10.76 18.35 28.48
N PRO A 562 -10.08 19.52 28.41
CA PRO A 562 -10.22 20.58 29.40
C PRO A 562 -11.69 20.96 29.68
N GLY A 563 -12.04 21.11 30.96
CA GLY A 563 -13.39 21.51 31.38
C GLY A 563 -14.48 20.43 31.23
N THR A 564 -14.13 19.20 30.84
CA THR A 564 -15.09 18.11 30.63
C THR A 564 -14.63 16.79 31.26
N ASP A 565 -15.53 15.80 31.33
CA ASP A 565 -15.20 14.43 31.71
C ASP A 565 -14.83 13.53 30.50
N PHE A 566 -14.86 14.07 29.28
CA PHE A 566 -14.48 13.37 28.06
C PHE A 566 -12.98 13.13 27.96
N ALA A 567 -12.56 12.04 27.30
CA ALA A 567 -11.17 11.90 26.89
C ALA A 567 -10.88 12.83 25.71
N THR A 568 -9.65 13.37 25.65
CA THR A 568 -9.21 14.22 24.53
C THR A 568 -9.37 13.51 23.19
N THR A 569 -9.08 12.21 23.13
CA THR A 569 -9.22 11.37 21.94
C THR A 569 -10.67 11.23 21.46
N ASP A 570 -11.65 11.27 22.36
CA ASP A 570 -13.07 11.19 22.00
C ASP A 570 -13.52 12.48 21.31
N ILE A 571 -13.11 13.63 21.85
CA ILE A 571 -13.38 14.95 21.25
C ILE A 571 -12.64 15.12 19.93
N GLU A 572 -11.40 14.65 19.81
CA GLU A 572 -10.68 14.62 18.54
C GLU A 572 -11.39 13.77 17.49
N ARG A 573 -11.89 12.58 17.86
CA ARG A 573 -12.66 11.72 16.97
C ARG A 573 -13.99 12.37 16.54
N ALA A 574 -14.71 13.01 17.45
CA ALA A 574 -15.92 13.78 17.14
C ALA A 574 -15.61 14.97 16.21
N THR A 575 -14.50 15.65 16.44
CA THR A 575 -14.00 16.75 15.58
C THR A 575 -13.70 16.26 14.18
N SER A 576 -12.99 15.14 14.03
CA SER A 576 -12.71 14.53 12.72
C SER A 576 -14.01 14.13 12.00
N ALA A 577 -15.00 13.59 12.72
CA ALA A 577 -16.30 13.26 12.14
C ALA A 577 -17.06 14.49 11.65
N LEU A 578 -17.09 15.59 12.43
CA LEU A 578 -17.71 16.86 12.00
C LEU A 578 -17.00 17.45 10.79
N ARG A 579 -15.67 17.50 10.83
CA ARG A 579 -14.84 18.01 9.73
C ARG A 579 -15.05 17.23 8.44
N ASP A 580 -15.14 15.90 8.50
CA ASP A 580 -15.43 15.08 7.32
C ASP A 580 -16.88 15.21 6.85
N ALA A 581 -17.85 15.30 7.77
CA ALA A 581 -19.25 15.56 7.42
C ALA A 581 -19.41 16.92 6.72
N LEU A 582 -18.77 17.98 7.21
CA LEU A 582 -18.74 19.29 6.55
C LEU A 582 -18.13 19.18 5.15
N ARG A 583 -17.02 18.45 4.95
CA ARG A 583 -16.47 18.17 3.62
C ARG A 583 -17.49 17.49 2.71
N GLN A 584 -18.19 16.47 3.21
CA GLN A 584 -19.23 15.76 2.45
C GLN A 584 -20.45 16.64 2.12
N ALA A 585 -20.67 17.71 2.90
CA ALA A 585 -21.67 18.76 2.65
C ALA A 585 -21.14 19.91 1.75
N GLY A 586 -19.90 19.82 1.25
CA GLY A 586 -19.32 20.81 0.33
C GLY A 586 -18.48 21.90 1.01
N HIS A 587 -18.16 21.78 2.30
CA HIS A 587 -17.23 22.70 2.99
C HIS A 587 -15.78 22.43 2.57
N LEU A 588 -15.41 22.96 1.40
CA LEU A 588 -14.11 22.75 0.77
C LEU A 588 -13.36 24.08 0.63
N PRO A 589 -12.01 24.08 0.76
CA PRO A 589 -11.23 25.28 0.50
C PRO A 589 -11.31 25.67 -0.97
N LYS A 590 -11.38 26.99 -1.22
CA LYS A 590 -11.25 27.58 -2.55
C LYS A 590 -9.87 27.27 -3.11
N LEU A 591 -9.78 27.02 -4.41
CA LEU A 591 -8.54 26.73 -5.10
C LEU A 591 -7.71 28.02 -5.27
N PRO A 592 -6.51 28.12 -4.67
CA PRO A 592 -5.64 29.26 -4.90
C PRO A 592 -4.99 29.16 -6.28
N ALA A 593 -4.91 30.26 -7.02
CA ALA A 593 -4.20 30.28 -8.29
C ALA A 593 -2.69 29.99 -8.09
N PRO A 594 -2.05 29.23 -8.99
CA PRO A 594 -0.61 29.02 -8.96
C PRO A 594 0.15 30.32 -9.29
N PRO A 595 1.41 30.48 -8.83
CA PRO A 595 2.19 31.68 -9.12
C PRO A 595 2.37 31.91 -10.62
N GLY A 596 2.20 33.16 -11.06
CA GLY A 596 2.34 33.54 -12.46
C GLY A 596 1.10 33.33 -13.33
N ILE A 597 0.01 32.78 -12.77
CA ILE A 597 -1.29 32.70 -13.45
C ILE A 597 -2.21 33.80 -12.92
N GLU A 598 -2.56 34.72 -13.82
CA GLU A 598 -3.58 35.75 -13.58
C GLU A 598 -4.91 35.29 -14.19
N GLY A 599 -6.01 35.45 -13.44
CA GLY A 599 -7.35 35.07 -13.90
C GLY A 599 -7.76 33.61 -13.60
N PRO A 600 -8.78 33.09 -14.32
CA PRO A 600 -9.34 31.77 -14.06
C PRO A 600 -8.33 30.64 -14.24
N PHE A 601 -8.32 29.71 -13.30
CA PHE A 601 -7.51 28.49 -13.35
C PHE A 601 -8.36 27.28 -12.97
N GLU A 602 -8.17 26.18 -13.70
CA GLU A 602 -8.83 24.89 -13.46
C GLU A 602 -7.82 23.84 -13.01
N LEU A 603 -8.10 23.19 -11.88
CA LEU A 603 -7.41 21.98 -11.44
C LEU A 603 -8.27 20.76 -11.76
N ILE A 604 -7.67 19.78 -12.43
CA ILE A 604 -8.34 18.59 -12.94
C ILE A 604 -7.63 17.34 -12.42
N THR A 605 -8.38 16.29 -12.10
CA THR A 605 -7.84 14.93 -11.95
C THR A 605 -8.75 13.91 -12.59
N VAL A 606 -8.13 12.86 -13.14
CA VAL A 606 -8.84 11.62 -13.50
C VAL A 606 -8.44 10.51 -12.54
N TRP A 607 -9.43 9.77 -12.05
CA TRP A 607 -9.25 8.66 -11.12
C TRP A 607 -9.93 7.39 -11.62
N LEU A 608 -9.16 6.31 -11.74
CA LEU A 608 -9.64 5.01 -12.21
C LEU A 608 -9.85 4.04 -11.03
N ALA A 609 -10.95 4.24 -10.30
CA ALA A 609 -11.25 3.48 -9.09
C ALA A 609 -11.59 2.01 -9.39
N PRO A 610 -11.12 1.04 -8.59
CA PRO A 610 -11.54 -0.36 -8.73
C PRO A 610 -12.97 -0.57 -8.26
N ALA A 611 -13.79 -1.29 -9.04
CA ALA A 611 -15.09 -1.79 -8.62
C ALA A 611 -15.08 -3.32 -8.69
N GLY A 612 -14.52 -3.95 -7.65
CA GLY A 612 -14.23 -5.39 -7.66
C GLY A 612 -13.08 -5.76 -8.61
N GLU A 613 -13.04 -7.03 -9.05
CA GLU A 613 -11.90 -7.57 -9.81
C GLU A 613 -11.90 -7.18 -11.29
N ARG A 614 -13.08 -6.98 -11.89
CA ARG A 614 -13.26 -6.87 -13.35
C ARG A 614 -13.75 -5.50 -13.83
N MET A 615 -14.23 -4.66 -12.93
CA MET A 615 -14.80 -3.35 -13.28
C MET A 615 -13.94 -2.21 -12.74
N LEU A 616 -14.09 -1.05 -13.36
CA LEU A 616 -13.55 0.23 -12.92
C LEU A 616 -14.67 1.27 -12.91
N VAL A 617 -14.47 2.33 -12.13
CA VAL A 617 -15.27 3.56 -12.21
C VAL A 617 -14.32 4.72 -12.52
N PRO A 618 -14.27 5.20 -13.77
CA PRO A 618 -13.53 6.40 -14.15
C PRO A 618 -14.28 7.64 -13.67
N MET A 619 -13.59 8.47 -12.90
CA MET A 619 -14.11 9.72 -12.35
C MET A 619 -13.22 10.88 -12.80
N LEU A 620 -13.84 11.93 -13.31
CA LEU A 620 -13.20 13.21 -13.59
C LEU A 620 -13.66 14.20 -12.52
N ILE A 621 -12.72 14.80 -11.79
CA ILE A 621 -13.03 15.86 -10.83
C ILE A 621 -12.36 17.15 -11.31
N ARG A 622 -13.10 18.24 -11.27
CA ARG A 622 -12.67 19.58 -11.68
C ARG A 622 -12.91 20.58 -10.56
N GLN A 623 -11.98 21.50 -10.37
CA GLN A 623 -12.11 22.60 -9.43
C GLN A 623 -11.59 23.88 -10.09
N HIS A 624 -12.43 24.91 -10.15
CA HIS A 624 -12.03 26.24 -10.60
C HIS A 624 -11.70 27.14 -9.40
N THR A 625 -10.96 28.23 -9.64
CA THR A 625 -10.63 29.23 -8.61
C THR A 625 -11.85 29.90 -7.98
N HIS A 626 -12.99 29.95 -8.68
CA HIS A 626 -14.20 30.66 -8.25
C HIS A 626 -15.45 29.78 -8.11
N GLU A 627 -15.35 28.49 -8.42
CA GLU A 627 -16.50 27.58 -8.44
C GLU A 627 -16.30 26.40 -7.50
N GLU A 628 -17.41 25.79 -7.11
CA GLU A 628 -17.38 24.56 -6.33
C GLU A 628 -16.82 23.39 -7.16
N PRO A 629 -16.15 22.42 -6.52
CA PRO A 629 -15.69 21.22 -7.22
C PRO A 629 -16.84 20.43 -7.85
N THR A 630 -16.66 20.05 -9.11
CA THR A 630 -17.58 19.20 -9.85
C THR A 630 -16.96 17.84 -10.14
N ALA A 631 -17.81 16.85 -10.33
CA ALA A 631 -17.46 15.51 -10.73
C ALA A 631 -18.21 15.10 -11.99
N GLN A 632 -17.61 14.24 -12.81
CA GLN A 632 -18.23 13.64 -13.98
C GLN A 632 -17.80 12.18 -14.07
N LEU A 633 -18.76 11.31 -14.35
CA LEU A 633 -18.53 9.88 -14.57
C LEU A 633 -18.41 9.59 -16.07
N MET A 634 -17.76 8.49 -16.41
CA MET A 634 -17.78 7.99 -17.78
C MET A 634 -19.20 7.54 -18.18
N THR A 635 -19.60 7.83 -19.42
CA THR A 635 -20.88 7.36 -19.96
C THR A 635 -20.91 5.84 -20.05
N THR A 636 -22.10 5.27 -19.87
CA THR A 636 -22.34 3.82 -19.92
C THR A 636 -23.62 3.53 -20.70
N THR A 637 -23.88 2.29 -21.09
CA THR A 637 -25.13 1.93 -21.77
C THR A 637 -26.37 2.30 -20.95
N GLY A 638 -26.30 2.19 -19.61
CA GLY A 638 -27.39 2.59 -18.72
C GLY A 638 -27.43 4.09 -18.40
N SER A 639 -26.40 4.85 -18.76
CA SER A 639 -26.34 6.30 -18.62
C SER A 639 -25.56 6.90 -19.79
N PRO A 640 -26.22 7.07 -20.95
CA PRO A 640 -25.54 7.46 -22.20
C PRO A 640 -25.09 8.92 -22.20
N THR A 641 -25.55 9.72 -21.23
CA THR A 641 -25.12 11.11 -21.04
C THR A 641 -24.72 11.31 -19.59
N GLU A 642 -23.54 11.87 -19.38
CA GLU A 642 -22.99 12.15 -18.05
C GLU A 642 -22.56 13.62 -18.02
N ARG A 643 -23.41 14.48 -17.44
CA ARG A 643 -23.09 15.90 -17.24
C ARG A 643 -22.30 16.09 -15.93
N PRO A 644 -21.43 17.11 -15.84
CA PRO A 644 -20.81 17.50 -14.59
C PRO A 644 -21.88 17.71 -13.50
N MET A 645 -21.62 17.21 -12.30
CA MET A 645 -22.46 17.35 -11.11
C MET A 645 -21.65 17.90 -9.93
N PRO A 646 -22.27 18.55 -8.95
CA PRO A 646 -21.57 18.92 -7.72
C PRO A 646 -20.94 17.70 -7.07
N LEU A 647 -19.74 17.85 -6.49
CA LEU A 647 -19.05 16.75 -5.83
C LEU A 647 -19.89 16.09 -4.72
N THR A 648 -20.75 16.85 -4.05
CA THR A 648 -21.68 16.37 -3.02
C THR A 648 -22.75 15.39 -3.53
N ALA A 649 -23.03 15.40 -4.84
CA ALA A 649 -23.98 14.49 -5.49
C ALA A 649 -23.32 13.20 -6.02
N LEU A 650 -21.99 13.14 -6.06
CA LEU A 650 -21.24 11.99 -6.59
C LEU A 650 -21.52 10.68 -5.82
N PRO A 651 -21.62 10.65 -4.47
CA PRO A 651 -21.95 9.42 -3.73
C PRO A 651 -23.26 8.76 -4.18
N GLU A 652 -24.31 9.54 -4.43
CA GLU A 652 -25.59 9.04 -4.94
C GLU A 652 -25.40 8.36 -6.32
N ALA A 653 -24.64 9.00 -7.21
CA ALA A 653 -24.38 8.47 -8.55
C ALA A 653 -23.56 7.17 -8.52
N LEU A 654 -22.55 7.08 -7.66
CA LEU A 654 -21.69 5.90 -7.51
C LEU A 654 -22.45 4.69 -6.98
N VAL A 655 -23.29 4.90 -5.97
CA VAL A 655 -24.16 3.87 -5.39
C VAL A 655 -25.21 3.39 -6.40
N ALA A 656 -25.71 4.29 -7.26
CA ALA A 656 -26.59 3.92 -8.37
C ALA A 656 -25.88 3.11 -9.47
N GLY A 657 -24.57 2.85 -9.34
CA GLY A 657 -23.78 2.04 -10.27
C GLY A 657 -23.37 2.77 -11.55
N ARG A 658 -23.53 4.10 -11.61
CA ARG A 658 -23.15 4.91 -12.77
C ARG A 658 -21.63 4.89 -12.97
N GLY A 659 -21.18 5.05 -14.22
CA GLY A 659 -19.75 5.05 -14.58
C GLY A 659 -19.03 3.70 -14.48
N ARG A 660 -19.71 2.62 -14.09
CA ARG A 660 -19.10 1.28 -14.01
C ARG A 660 -18.84 0.72 -15.40
N VAL A 661 -17.57 0.52 -15.73
CA VAL A 661 -17.15 -0.05 -17.02
C VAL A 661 -16.24 -1.27 -16.83
N PRO A 662 -16.27 -2.26 -17.74
CA PRO A 662 -15.30 -3.35 -17.73
C PRO A 662 -13.87 -2.82 -17.87
N ARG A 663 -12.92 -3.46 -17.19
CA ARG A 663 -11.47 -3.17 -17.36
C ARG A 663 -10.98 -3.30 -18.81
N THR A 664 -11.71 -4.06 -19.62
CA THR A 664 -11.42 -4.28 -21.04
C THR A 664 -11.94 -3.16 -21.95
N ALA A 665 -12.67 -2.17 -21.44
CA ALA A 665 -13.22 -1.06 -22.22
C ALA A 665 -12.15 0.01 -22.59
N ARG A 666 -11.01 -0.43 -23.12
CA ARG A 666 -9.78 0.37 -23.28
C ARG A 666 -9.97 1.61 -24.17
N ALA A 667 -10.58 1.45 -25.34
CA ALA A 667 -10.82 2.56 -26.26
C ALA A 667 -11.71 3.65 -25.64
N ALA A 668 -12.78 3.24 -24.95
CA ALA A 668 -13.70 4.18 -24.31
C ALA A 668 -13.06 4.88 -23.08
N LEU A 669 -12.15 4.20 -22.37
CA LEU A 669 -11.32 4.83 -21.33
C LEU A 669 -10.35 5.86 -21.92
N ALA A 670 -9.72 5.55 -23.05
CA ALA A 670 -8.84 6.48 -23.75
C ALA A 670 -9.62 7.72 -24.23
N GLU A 671 -10.80 7.54 -24.81
CA GLU A 671 -11.68 8.64 -25.21
C GLU A 671 -12.10 9.51 -24.02
N PHE A 672 -12.49 8.90 -22.90
CA PHE A 672 -12.80 9.61 -21.66
C PHE A 672 -11.62 10.47 -21.16
N LEU A 673 -10.40 9.92 -21.20
CA LEU A 673 -9.18 10.64 -20.84
C LEU A 673 -8.86 11.78 -21.82
N THR A 674 -9.06 11.57 -23.12
CA THR A 674 -8.88 12.60 -24.15
C THR A 674 -9.86 13.76 -23.95
N ASN A 675 -11.13 13.46 -23.63
CA ASN A 675 -12.13 14.48 -23.31
C ASN A 675 -11.77 15.26 -22.04
N ALA A 676 -11.18 14.59 -21.03
CA ALA A 676 -10.69 15.25 -19.82
C ALA A 676 -9.56 16.27 -20.08
N LEU A 677 -8.79 16.11 -21.15
CA LEU A 677 -7.77 17.09 -21.56
C LEU A 677 -8.38 18.39 -22.12
N SER A 678 -9.62 18.31 -22.62
CA SER A 678 -10.36 19.44 -23.19
C SER A 678 -9.52 20.18 -24.24
N LEU A 679 -9.10 19.45 -25.29
CA LEU A 679 -8.08 19.88 -26.26
C LEU A 679 -8.43 21.16 -27.04
N ASP A 680 -9.72 21.52 -27.09
CA ASP A 680 -10.20 22.73 -27.77
C ASP A 680 -10.19 23.98 -26.86
N SER A 681 -9.89 23.82 -25.57
CA SER A 681 -9.83 24.93 -24.61
C SER A 681 -8.46 25.59 -24.60
N THR A 682 -8.44 26.92 -24.43
CA THR A 682 -7.22 27.72 -24.22
C THR A 682 -7.06 28.19 -22.77
N ALA A 683 -7.99 27.81 -21.88
CA ALA A 683 -7.96 28.23 -20.48
C ALA A 683 -6.80 27.57 -19.72
N ASN A 684 -6.26 28.30 -18.74
CA ASN A 684 -5.22 27.78 -17.86
C ASN A 684 -5.74 26.61 -17.02
N ARG A 685 -5.19 25.42 -17.26
CA ARG A 685 -5.61 24.20 -16.60
C ARG A 685 -4.44 23.28 -16.25
N LEU A 686 -4.54 22.63 -15.10
CA LEU A 686 -3.58 21.62 -14.66
C LEU A 686 -4.29 20.28 -14.47
N LEU A 687 -3.90 19.28 -15.24
CA LEU A 687 -4.30 17.90 -15.05
C LEU A 687 -3.28 17.16 -14.18
N LEU A 688 -3.76 16.63 -13.06
CA LEU A 688 -3.03 15.70 -12.21
C LEU A 688 -3.40 14.27 -12.59
N VAL A 689 -2.39 13.45 -12.89
CA VAL A 689 -2.61 12.05 -13.29
C VAL A 689 -1.82 11.11 -12.40
N ARG A 690 -2.51 10.22 -11.71
CA ARG A 690 -1.87 9.10 -11.01
C ARG A 690 -1.31 8.10 -12.04
N ARG A 691 -0.03 7.76 -11.92
CA ARG A 691 0.65 6.79 -12.80
C ARG A 691 0.00 5.42 -12.74
N ALA A 692 -0.29 4.94 -11.53
CA ALA A 692 -0.84 3.61 -11.32
C ALA A 692 -2.14 3.42 -12.12
N ARG A 693 -2.22 2.35 -12.91
CA ARG A 693 -3.31 1.98 -13.83
C ARG A 693 -3.48 2.87 -15.07
N THR A 694 -3.23 4.17 -14.98
CA THR A 694 -3.37 5.07 -16.16
C THR A 694 -2.26 4.86 -17.17
N SER A 695 -1.04 4.57 -16.71
CA SER A 695 0.13 4.27 -17.57
C SER A 695 0.12 2.88 -18.21
N ASP A 696 -0.96 2.11 -18.05
CA ASP A 696 -1.12 0.79 -18.69
C ASP A 696 -0.99 0.93 -20.21
N LYS A 697 -0.38 -0.07 -20.86
CA LYS A 697 0.01 0.02 -22.28
C LYS A 697 -1.17 0.29 -23.22
N ASP A 698 -2.37 -0.15 -22.81
CA ASP A 698 -3.60 -0.03 -23.60
C ASP A 698 -4.45 1.21 -23.20
N ILE A 699 -3.99 2.04 -22.24
CA ILE A 699 -4.72 3.24 -21.78
C ILE A 699 -3.92 4.50 -22.12
N TRP A 700 -2.78 4.72 -21.49
CA TRP A 700 -1.96 5.92 -21.74
C TRP A 700 -0.47 5.63 -21.51
N PRO A 701 0.16 4.82 -22.38
CA PRO A 701 1.54 4.38 -22.23
C PRO A 701 2.57 5.51 -22.17
N TRP A 702 2.26 6.70 -22.69
CA TRP A 702 3.12 7.89 -22.62
C TRP A 702 3.52 8.25 -21.18
N LEU A 703 2.69 7.93 -20.19
CA LEU A 703 2.98 8.21 -18.77
C LEU A 703 4.03 7.27 -18.14
N GLN A 704 4.51 6.26 -18.86
CA GLN A 704 5.56 5.34 -18.39
C GLN A 704 6.93 6.05 -18.32
N ASP A 705 7.80 5.61 -17.40
CA ASP A 705 9.11 6.25 -17.16
C ASP A 705 9.99 6.31 -18.41
N SER A 706 9.92 5.26 -19.23
CA SER A 706 10.67 5.10 -20.48
C SER A 706 10.09 5.84 -21.68
N ARG A 707 8.87 6.38 -21.56
CA ARG A 707 8.09 6.88 -22.72
C ARG A 707 7.69 8.33 -22.62
N ILE A 708 7.72 8.89 -21.41
CA ILE A 708 7.32 10.27 -21.19
C ILE A 708 8.34 11.20 -21.85
N THR A 709 7.91 11.87 -22.91
CA THR A 709 8.71 12.90 -23.58
C THR A 709 8.21 14.25 -23.11
N PHE A 710 9.06 14.98 -22.38
CA PHE A 710 8.69 16.25 -21.77
C PHE A 710 8.23 17.24 -22.83
N ASP A 711 7.11 17.91 -22.54
CA ASP A 711 6.49 18.93 -23.40
C ASP A 711 6.14 18.41 -24.82
N GLN A 712 5.98 17.09 -24.96
CA GLN A 712 5.51 16.42 -26.17
C GLN A 712 4.42 15.41 -25.80
N LEU A 713 3.18 15.88 -25.79
CA LEU A 713 2.01 15.09 -25.42
C LEU A 713 1.65 14.10 -26.53
N VAL A 714 1.61 12.81 -26.17
CA VAL A 714 0.93 11.77 -26.94
C VAL A 714 -0.40 11.47 -26.26
N LEU A 715 -1.49 11.45 -27.03
CA LEU A 715 -2.83 11.25 -26.50
C LEU A 715 -3.07 9.81 -25.97
N PRO A 716 -4.03 9.62 -25.05
CA PRO A 716 -4.47 8.31 -24.60
C PRO A 716 -4.89 7.38 -25.76
N GLY A 717 -4.72 6.06 -25.58
CA GLY A 717 -5.12 5.02 -26.52
C GLY A 717 -4.14 4.75 -27.66
N ILE A 718 -3.07 5.53 -27.79
CA ILE A 718 -2.03 5.34 -28.80
C ILE A 718 -1.04 4.27 -28.33
N ASP A 719 -0.83 3.23 -29.15
CA ASP A 719 0.11 2.16 -28.86
C ASP A 719 1.55 2.59 -29.13
N LEU A 720 2.33 2.73 -28.05
CA LEU A 720 3.75 3.07 -28.08
C LEU A 720 4.67 1.83 -28.02
N THR A 721 4.12 0.63 -28.13
CA THR A 721 4.87 -0.63 -28.16
C THR A 721 5.17 -1.11 -29.59
N ALA A 722 4.47 -0.58 -30.60
CA ALA A 722 4.64 -1.03 -31.98
C ALA A 722 6.01 -0.59 -32.55
N PRO A 723 6.78 -1.49 -33.22
CA PRO A 723 8.17 -1.24 -33.64
C PRO A 723 8.43 -0.05 -34.57
N ASN A 724 7.41 0.61 -35.10
CA ASN A 724 7.51 1.79 -35.98
C ASN A 724 6.44 2.84 -35.66
N ALA A 725 5.91 2.86 -34.43
CA ALA A 725 4.95 3.88 -34.04
C ALA A 725 5.65 5.24 -33.95
N ASP A 726 5.34 6.15 -34.88
CA ASP A 726 5.63 7.57 -34.74
C ASP A 726 4.32 8.30 -34.41
N PRO A 727 3.96 8.40 -33.11
CA PRO A 727 2.71 9.02 -32.71
C PRO A 727 2.73 10.52 -32.99
N ASP A 728 1.57 11.09 -33.32
CA ASP A 728 1.42 12.54 -33.37
C ASP A 728 1.71 13.15 -31.98
N ARG A 729 2.68 14.07 -31.94
CA ARG A 729 3.21 14.68 -30.72
C ARG A 729 2.80 16.14 -30.67
N ARG A 730 1.94 16.48 -29.73
CA ARG A 730 1.47 17.85 -29.50
C ARG A 730 2.46 18.58 -28.60
N LYS A 731 2.81 19.80 -28.98
CA LYS A 731 3.65 20.73 -28.21
C LYS A 731 2.77 21.64 -27.34
N PRO A 732 3.32 22.35 -26.35
CA PRO A 732 2.56 23.27 -25.51
C PRO A 732 1.81 24.34 -26.30
N GLY A 733 2.42 24.85 -27.37
CA GLY A 733 1.78 25.81 -28.29
C GLY A 733 0.56 25.26 -29.03
N ASP A 734 0.48 23.95 -29.26
CA ASP A 734 -0.69 23.30 -29.87
C ASP A 734 -1.85 23.13 -28.87
N GLN A 735 -1.56 23.25 -27.57
CA GLN A 735 -2.48 23.04 -26.45
C GLN A 735 -2.31 24.14 -25.40
N PRO A 736 -2.60 25.40 -25.75
CA PRO A 736 -2.34 26.54 -24.88
C PRO A 736 -3.12 26.43 -23.57
N GLY A 737 -2.43 26.77 -22.48
CA GLY A 737 -2.97 26.73 -21.11
C GLY A 737 -2.98 25.36 -20.44
N LEU A 738 -2.81 24.25 -21.18
CA LEU A 738 -2.81 22.89 -20.63
C LEU A 738 -1.47 22.53 -19.99
N ARG A 739 -1.52 22.04 -18.75
CA ARG A 739 -0.38 21.45 -18.04
C ARG A 739 -0.73 20.06 -17.54
N ILE A 740 0.23 19.15 -17.57
CA ILE A 740 0.05 17.77 -17.10
C ILE A 740 1.16 17.41 -16.13
N ILE A 741 0.79 16.98 -14.93
CA ILE A 741 1.72 16.50 -13.91
C ILE A 741 1.37 15.06 -13.57
N ARG A 742 2.34 14.16 -13.76
CA ARG A 742 2.23 12.76 -13.35
C ARG A 742 2.63 12.62 -11.89
N LEU A 743 1.84 11.83 -11.16
CA LEU A 743 2.05 11.52 -9.74
C LEU A 743 2.30 10.03 -9.54
N ARG A 744 3.33 9.68 -8.76
CA ARG A 744 3.60 8.30 -8.32
C ARG A 744 3.80 8.30 -6.81
N GLU A 745 2.99 7.55 -6.09
CA GLU A 745 3.02 7.45 -4.64
C GLU A 745 3.90 6.29 -4.16
N ARG A 746 4.49 6.41 -2.97
CA ARG A 746 5.29 5.31 -2.39
C ARG A 746 4.48 4.02 -2.18
N SER A 747 3.17 4.08 -1.94
CA SER A 747 2.37 2.84 -1.82
C SER A 747 2.20 2.08 -3.14
N ASP A 748 2.55 2.69 -4.29
CA ASP A 748 2.74 1.95 -5.55
C ASP A 748 4.06 1.18 -5.47
N ARG A 749 4.01 0.03 -4.78
CA ARG A 749 5.14 -0.90 -4.62
C ARG A 749 6.44 -0.21 -4.16
N SER A 750 6.41 0.74 -3.25
CA SER A 750 7.62 1.46 -2.82
C SER A 750 8.45 2.08 -3.96
N ALA A 751 7.82 2.42 -5.09
CA ALA A 751 8.51 2.96 -6.26
C ALA A 751 9.14 4.34 -6.03
N VAL A 752 8.79 5.02 -4.94
CA VAL A 752 9.40 6.26 -4.49
C VAL A 752 10.20 5.99 -3.22
N PRO A 753 11.50 6.33 -3.15
CA PRO A 753 12.33 6.01 -2.00
C PRO A 753 11.99 6.86 -0.78
N ARG A 754 12.48 6.44 0.39
CA ARG A 754 12.54 7.33 1.55
C ARG A 754 13.74 8.25 1.38
N ALA A 755 13.56 9.51 1.70
CA ALA A 755 14.66 10.46 1.75
C ALA A 755 14.64 11.22 3.08
N PHE A 756 15.84 11.43 3.63
CA PHE A 756 16.06 12.02 4.94
C PHE A 756 16.95 13.24 4.80
N GLY A 757 16.70 14.25 5.63
CA GLY A 757 17.52 15.46 5.65
C GLY A 757 18.93 15.13 6.12
N VAL A 758 19.91 15.77 5.51
CA VAL A 758 21.33 15.58 5.82
C VAL A 758 22.00 16.91 6.09
N THR A 759 22.78 16.97 7.17
CA THR A 759 23.65 18.09 7.52
C THR A 759 24.98 17.56 8.04
N GLN A 760 26.07 18.24 7.73
CA GLN A 760 27.36 18.01 8.34
C GLN A 760 27.46 18.88 9.59
N GLU A 761 27.76 18.28 10.73
CA GLU A 761 27.96 18.96 12.01
C GLU A 761 29.33 18.56 12.56
N MET A 762 29.94 19.43 13.36
CA MET A 762 31.18 19.11 14.07
C MET A 762 30.80 18.47 15.42
N VAL A 763 31.30 17.27 15.69
CA VAL A 763 31.04 16.52 16.94
C VAL A 763 32.37 16.11 17.58
N SER A 764 32.41 15.99 18.91
CA SER A 764 33.61 15.53 19.61
C SER A 764 33.97 14.09 19.20
N ALA A 765 35.27 13.82 19.00
CA ALA A 765 35.80 12.52 18.60
C ALA A 765 35.66 11.43 19.70
N GLY A 766 35.28 11.83 20.91
CA GLY A 766 35.00 10.98 22.06
C GLY A 766 34.52 11.81 23.26
N ASP A 767 34.00 11.15 24.29
CA ASP A 767 33.48 11.82 25.50
C ASP A 767 34.56 12.58 26.29
N ASP A 768 35.84 12.23 26.08
CA ASP A 768 37.00 12.80 26.79
C ASP A 768 37.94 13.64 25.88
N THR A 769 37.53 13.97 24.65
CA THR A 769 38.37 14.75 23.71
C THR A 769 37.66 15.99 23.17
N ASP A 770 38.33 17.14 23.21
CA ASP A 770 37.86 18.39 22.58
C ASP A 770 38.04 18.42 21.04
N GLU A 771 38.57 17.35 20.45
CA GLU A 771 38.76 17.26 19.00
C GLU A 771 37.41 17.14 18.29
N LEU A 772 37.07 18.13 17.48
CA LEU A 772 35.84 18.16 16.70
C LEU A 772 36.05 17.54 15.31
N ILE A 773 35.40 16.42 15.05
CA ILE A 773 35.36 15.76 13.75
C ILE A 773 34.04 16.04 13.03
N PRO A 774 34.05 16.20 11.70
CA PRO A 774 32.83 16.30 10.93
C PRO A 774 32.04 14.98 10.96
N ALA A 775 30.79 15.02 11.42
CA ALA A 775 29.85 13.92 11.36
C ALA A 775 28.58 14.30 10.60
N MET A 776 28.06 13.33 9.83
CA MET A 776 26.80 13.50 9.12
C MET A 776 25.64 13.22 10.06
N ARG A 777 24.78 14.22 10.25
CA ARG A 777 23.50 14.08 10.94
C ARG A 777 22.38 13.85 9.95
N HIS A 778 21.54 12.90 10.29
CA HIS A 778 20.35 12.54 9.52
C HIS A 778 19.09 12.87 10.30
N GLY A 779 18.08 13.38 9.61
CA GLY A 779 16.81 13.67 10.24
C GLY A 779 15.63 13.69 9.29
N ARG A 780 14.47 14.02 9.84
CA ARG A 780 13.25 14.13 9.05
C ARG A 780 13.31 15.41 8.21
N PHE A 781 13.09 15.26 6.91
CA PHE A 781 12.97 16.36 5.97
C PHE A 781 11.50 16.66 5.65
N SER A 782 11.21 17.89 5.26
CA SER A 782 9.95 18.23 4.58
C SER A 782 10.18 19.33 3.56
N GLY A 783 9.52 19.23 2.42
CA GLY A 783 9.71 20.11 1.27
C GLY A 783 9.75 19.35 -0.05
N LEU A 784 10.27 20.03 -1.07
CA LEU A 784 10.46 19.48 -2.40
C LEU A 784 11.95 19.21 -2.61
N VAL A 785 12.27 18.01 -3.07
CA VAL A 785 13.62 17.56 -3.41
C VAL A 785 13.73 17.43 -4.92
N GLU A 786 14.81 17.96 -5.49
CA GLU A 786 15.09 17.88 -6.92
C GLU A 786 15.85 16.60 -7.24
N VAL A 787 15.27 15.74 -8.07
CA VAL A 787 15.83 14.41 -8.42
C VAL A 787 16.35 14.39 -9.84
N GLY A 788 15.71 15.16 -10.73
CA GLY A 788 16.15 15.47 -12.07
C GLY A 788 15.47 16.74 -12.55
N GLU A 789 15.72 17.16 -13.79
CA GLU A 789 15.22 18.44 -14.33
C GLU A 789 13.68 18.58 -14.25
N ARG A 790 12.97 17.47 -14.46
CA ARG A 790 11.51 17.39 -14.46
C ARG A 790 10.97 16.36 -13.46
N ALA A 791 11.77 15.96 -12.47
CA ALA A 791 11.38 14.95 -11.48
C ALA A 791 11.70 15.41 -10.06
N PHE A 792 10.67 15.37 -9.20
CA PHE A 792 10.77 15.85 -7.82
C PHE A 792 10.19 14.85 -6.82
N TRP A 793 10.75 14.80 -5.61
CA TRP A 793 10.11 14.14 -4.47
C TRP A 793 9.52 15.18 -3.51
N GLY A 794 8.19 15.16 -3.37
CA GLY A 794 7.45 15.92 -2.39
C GLY A 794 7.34 15.17 -1.06
N ILE A 795 7.89 15.74 0.01
CA ILE A 795 7.95 15.12 1.34
C ILE A 795 7.18 15.98 2.33
N ASN A 796 6.12 15.42 2.91
CA ASN A 796 5.29 16.11 3.90
C ASN A 796 6.01 16.29 5.25
N PRO A 797 5.58 17.23 6.11
CA PRO A 797 6.02 17.24 7.50
C PRO A 797 5.51 16.00 8.24
N ARG A 798 6.22 15.61 9.30
CA ARG A 798 5.75 14.58 10.25
C ARG A 798 4.46 15.09 10.93
N PRO A 799 3.46 14.23 11.17
CA PRO A 799 2.36 14.56 12.07
C PRO A 799 2.87 14.77 13.51
N ASP A 800 2.33 15.77 14.21
CA ASP A 800 2.77 16.16 15.56
C ASP A 800 2.53 15.08 16.63
N GLN A 801 1.60 14.16 16.36
CA GLN A 801 1.12 13.13 17.30
C GLN A 801 2.12 11.98 17.57
N ASN A 802 3.21 11.88 16.80
CA ASN A 802 4.27 10.90 17.06
C ASN A 802 5.53 11.66 17.49
N GLN A 803 5.95 11.54 18.75
CA GLN A 803 7.15 12.18 19.31
C GLN A 803 8.18 11.14 19.72
N THR A 804 8.50 10.20 18.82
CA THR A 804 9.57 9.22 19.07
C THR A 804 10.95 9.91 19.00
N PRO A 805 11.82 9.74 20.02
CA PRO A 805 13.18 10.31 20.03
C PRO A 805 13.97 9.93 18.78
N LEU A 806 14.74 10.87 18.21
CA LEU A 806 15.59 10.59 17.04
C LEU A 806 16.79 9.70 17.37
N THR A 807 17.18 9.65 18.64
CA THR A 807 18.24 8.79 19.17
C THR A 807 17.80 7.35 19.34
N LEU A 808 16.50 7.04 19.30
CA LEU A 808 16.03 5.66 19.41
C LEU A 808 16.48 4.84 18.20
N THR A 809 16.96 3.62 18.43
CA THR A 809 17.24 2.64 17.38
C THR A 809 16.63 1.30 17.74
N LYS A 810 16.13 0.59 16.72
CA LYS A 810 15.65 -0.78 16.87
C LYS A 810 16.73 -1.84 16.62
N PHE A 811 17.92 -1.43 16.19
CA PHE A 811 19.02 -2.34 15.90
C PHE A 811 19.89 -2.67 17.11
N ASP A 812 19.77 -1.92 18.21
CA ASP A 812 20.55 -2.18 19.42
C ASP A 812 20.00 -3.43 20.16
N PRO A 813 20.74 -4.55 20.20
CA PRO A 813 20.29 -5.77 20.85
C PRO A 813 20.22 -5.64 22.38
N ALA A 814 20.92 -4.67 22.98
CA ALA A 814 20.85 -4.41 24.42
C ALA A 814 19.58 -3.62 24.81
N GLN A 815 18.90 -2.99 23.84
CA GLN A 815 17.71 -2.18 24.06
C GLN A 815 16.49 -2.76 23.34
N THR A 816 16.17 -4.03 23.60
CA THR A 816 15.03 -4.75 22.99
C THR A 816 13.69 -4.03 23.19
N ALA A 817 13.52 -3.31 24.30
CA ALA A 817 12.35 -2.46 24.57
C ALA A 817 12.12 -1.38 23.50
N ASN A 818 13.15 -0.93 22.77
CA ASN A 818 12.99 0.02 21.66
C ASN A 818 12.13 -0.53 20.52
N ARG A 819 12.00 -1.87 20.41
CA ARG A 819 11.17 -2.52 19.39
C ARG A 819 9.67 -2.26 19.61
N THR A 820 9.22 -1.94 20.83
CA THR A 820 7.80 -1.61 21.11
C THR A 820 7.39 -0.25 20.51
N TRP A 821 8.34 0.63 20.23
CA TRP A 821 8.05 1.98 19.74
C TRP A 821 7.59 1.99 18.29
N THR A 822 6.51 2.71 18.01
CA THR A 822 6.12 3.02 16.63
C THR A 822 6.91 4.25 16.14
N CYS A 823 7.59 4.08 15.01
CA CYS A 823 8.34 5.12 14.32
C CYS A 823 7.65 5.44 12.99
N SER A 824 7.29 6.71 12.81
CA SER A 824 6.67 7.20 11.58
C SER A 824 7.61 8.17 10.86
N ASN A 825 7.78 7.95 9.56
CA ASN A 825 8.55 8.78 8.65
C ASN A 825 7.62 9.35 7.58
N PRO A 826 7.84 10.60 7.13
CA PRO A 826 7.03 11.20 6.07
C PRO A 826 6.94 10.33 4.80
N THR A 827 5.78 10.35 4.17
CA THR A 827 5.55 9.67 2.89
C THR A 827 5.92 10.58 1.72
N SER A 828 6.83 10.10 0.88
CA SER A 828 7.24 10.74 -0.37
C SER A 828 6.18 10.54 -1.46
N LEU A 829 6.01 11.58 -2.29
CA LEU A 829 5.26 11.55 -3.54
C LEU A 829 6.21 12.00 -4.66
N GLU A 830 6.34 11.20 -5.71
CA GLU A 830 7.04 11.64 -6.91
C GLU A 830 6.10 12.50 -7.77
N ILE A 831 6.60 13.66 -8.19
CA ILE A 831 5.88 14.68 -8.95
C ILE A 831 6.70 14.97 -10.21
N VAL A 832 6.14 14.65 -11.38
CA VAL A 832 6.80 14.81 -12.68
C VAL A 832 5.99 15.76 -13.56
N PRO A 833 6.41 17.03 -13.69
CA PRO A 833 5.83 17.96 -14.65
C PRO A 833 6.14 17.55 -16.10
N ALA A 834 5.20 16.79 -16.66
CA ALA A 834 5.35 16.10 -17.94
C ALA A 834 5.11 17.00 -19.15
N PHE A 835 4.19 17.96 -19.01
CA PHE A 835 3.80 18.88 -20.06
C PHE A 835 3.52 20.25 -19.43
N LEU A 836 4.37 21.22 -19.71
CA LEU A 836 4.29 22.59 -19.20
C LEU A 836 4.22 23.60 -20.35
N GLN A 837 3.72 24.80 -20.07
CA GLN A 837 3.68 25.91 -21.03
C GLN A 837 5.05 26.62 -21.08
N ASP A 838 5.34 27.29 -22.19
CA ASP A 838 6.58 28.04 -22.35
C ASP A 838 6.73 29.08 -21.22
N GLY A 839 7.90 29.08 -20.55
CA GLY A 839 8.20 29.96 -19.42
C GLY A 839 7.76 29.45 -18.04
N ASP A 840 7.01 28.34 -17.97
CA ASP A 840 6.72 27.69 -16.70
C ASP A 840 8.01 27.17 -16.03
N ASN A 841 8.10 27.31 -14.71
CA ASN A 841 9.16 26.69 -13.92
C ASN A 841 8.68 25.33 -13.36
N PRO A 842 9.35 24.20 -13.66
CA PRO A 842 8.93 22.88 -13.19
C PRO A 842 8.85 22.76 -11.66
N ALA A 843 9.81 23.35 -10.94
CA ALA A 843 9.86 23.29 -9.48
C ALA A 843 8.74 24.11 -8.82
N ASP A 844 8.36 25.25 -9.41
CA ASP A 844 7.23 26.07 -8.94
C ASP A 844 5.90 25.30 -9.05
N TRP A 845 5.68 24.61 -10.17
CA TRP A 845 4.50 23.76 -10.39
C TRP A 845 4.50 22.51 -9.50
N ALA A 846 5.65 21.84 -9.36
CA ALA A 846 5.79 20.71 -8.46
C ALA A 846 5.56 21.11 -6.99
N MET A 847 6.02 22.29 -6.58
CA MET A 847 5.75 22.82 -5.24
C MET A 847 4.29 23.19 -5.04
N TYR A 848 3.62 23.74 -6.06
CA TYR A 848 2.18 23.99 -6.01
C TYR A 848 1.42 22.68 -5.73
N VAL A 849 1.72 21.61 -6.47
CA VAL A 849 1.16 20.27 -6.24
C VAL A 849 1.50 19.72 -4.85
N GLN A 850 2.74 19.88 -4.39
CA GLN A 850 3.15 19.46 -3.05
C GLN A 850 2.40 20.22 -1.95
N ALA A 851 2.15 21.52 -2.14
CA ALA A 851 1.44 22.36 -1.19
C ALA A 851 -0.06 22.02 -1.12
N GLN A 852 -0.66 21.57 -2.24
CA GLN A 852 -2.04 21.08 -2.33
C GLN A 852 -2.33 19.88 -1.42
N ARG A 853 -1.33 19.08 -1.04
CA ARG A 853 -1.46 17.97 -0.05
C ARG A 853 -1.79 18.45 1.37
N ARG A 854 -1.79 19.76 1.58
CA ARG A 854 -2.14 20.43 2.84
C ARG A 854 -3.30 21.41 2.68
N LEU A 855 -3.93 21.44 1.50
CA LEU A 855 -5.10 22.27 1.24
C LEU A 855 -6.37 21.48 1.53
N HIS A 856 -6.63 21.24 2.82
CA HIS A 856 -7.79 20.47 3.28
C HIS A 856 -8.40 21.12 4.52
N ALA A 857 -9.74 21.24 4.54
CA ALA A 857 -10.46 21.70 5.72
C ALA A 857 -10.78 20.55 6.69
N HIS A 858 -10.84 19.31 6.19
CA HIS A 858 -11.32 18.18 6.97
C HIS A 858 -10.26 17.46 7.81
N THR A 859 -8.98 17.80 7.61
CA THR A 859 -7.84 17.18 8.30
C THR A 859 -6.70 18.19 8.46
N ASP A 860 -6.02 18.13 9.61
CA ASP A 860 -4.76 18.83 9.89
C ASP A 860 -3.53 17.98 9.52
N ILE A 861 -3.73 16.67 9.34
CA ILE A 861 -2.71 15.74 8.83
C ILE A 861 -2.58 15.93 7.33
N ALA A 862 -1.33 16.14 6.88
CA ALA A 862 -1.01 16.24 5.46
C ALA A 862 -1.29 14.92 4.72
N THR A 863 -2.00 15.00 3.60
CA THR A 863 -2.46 13.83 2.84
C THR A 863 -1.37 13.30 1.91
N THR A 864 -1.51 12.05 1.47
CA THR A 864 -0.63 11.49 0.44
C THR A 864 -0.80 12.25 -0.88
N TRP A 865 -2.04 12.60 -1.22
CA TRP A 865 -2.44 13.13 -2.52
C TRP A 865 -2.73 14.63 -2.49
N PRO A 866 -2.47 15.37 -3.58
CA PRO A 866 -2.95 16.74 -3.75
C PRO A 866 -4.48 16.82 -3.59
N ALA A 867 -5.00 18.00 -3.20
CA ALA A 867 -6.39 18.21 -2.79
C ALA A 867 -7.45 17.44 -3.59
N ILE A 868 -7.51 17.65 -4.91
CA ILE A 868 -8.54 17.06 -5.77
C ILE A 868 -8.37 15.54 -5.96
N VAL A 869 -7.13 15.05 -5.96
CA VAL A 869 -6.81 13.62 -6.08
C VAL A 869 -7.20 12.90 -4.80
N HIS A 870 -6.96 13.53 -3.63
CA HIS A 870 -7.42 13.04 -2.33
C HIS A 870 -8.94 12.98 -2.25
N LEU A 871 -9.64 13.99 -2.77
CA LEU A 871 -11.11 13.96 -2.85
C LEU A 871 -11.61 12.80 -3.72
N ALA A 872 -10.94 12.48 -4.84
CA ALA A 872 -11.27 11.34 -5.68
C ALA A 872 -11.07 10.00 -4.96
N GLU A 873 -9.96 9.84 -4.24
CA GLU A 873 -9.68 8.64 -3.43
C GLU A 873 -10.75 8.43 -2.35
N LEU A 874 -11.17 9.49 -1.67
CA LEU A 874 -12.23 9.40 -0.65
C LEU A 874 -13.57 8.90 -1.22
N MET A 875 -13.85 9.09 -2.51
CA MET A 875 -15.10 8.64 -3.13
C MET A 875 -15.13 7.12 -3.36
N GLU A 876 -13.99 6.43 -3.29
CA GLU A 876 -13.94 4.97 -3.42
C GLU A 876 -14.78 4.26 -2.35
N GLU A 877 -15.02 4.89 -1.19
CA GLU A 877 -15.86 4.32 -0.13
C GLU A 877 -17.33 4.11 -0.53
N TYR A 878 -17.79 4.78 -1.59
CA TYR A 878 -19.15 4.67 -2.14
C TYR A 878 -19.24 3.72 -3.34
N ILE A 879 -18.12 3.11 -3.74
CA ILE A 879 -18.08 2.07 -4.78
C ILE A 879 -18.29 0.71 -4.09
N VAL A 880 -19.53 0.48 -3.66
CA VAL A 880 -19.96 -0.71 -2.91
C VAL A 880 -20.42 -1.85 -3.82
#